data_AF-A0A6F9CY58-F1
#
_entry.id   AF-A0A6F9CY58-F1
#
_cell.length_a   1.000
_cell.length_b   1.000
_cell.length_c   1.000
_cell.angle_alpha   90.00
_cell.angle_beta   90.00
_cell.angle_gamma   90.00
#
_symmetry.space_group_name_H-M   'P 1'
#
loop_
_entity.id
_entity.type
_entity.pdbx_description
1 polymer ?
#
loop_
_entity_poly.entity_id
_entity_poly.type
_entity_poly.pdbx_seq_one_letter_code
_entity_poly.pdbx_strand_id
1 'polypeptide(L)'
;MTQPRPNEFIAPPECPVFEPSWEEFADPFAYINKIRPIAEKTGICKVRPPKGWQPPFACDVDSLHFTPRIQRLNELEAQTRVKLNFLDQIAKFWELQGCTLKIPHVERKILDLYQLNKLVNDEGGFDAVCRERRWSKIALKMGFAPGKAIGSHLRSHYERILYPYNLFQTGANLLKPTLTNDTKDTDYIPHDLPQRQSVQPLETCSIARRAKRMRAEEGCMKTVTEEDCENRPNLRRRMGSYVAKPEPQPVKELPVQVKQEATEHEEPITSDKENVLTKKNDPTVDQYMCLVCGSGSEEDRLLLCDGCDDSYHTFCLIPPLHDVPKGDWRCPKCLAQECGKPQVAFGFEQAGRDYSLRTFGDMADSFKSDYFNMPVHMVPTELVEKEFWRLVSTIEEDVTVEYGADIASKEFGSGFPIRGGRFQVSPEDEDYLSSGWNLNNMPVIDSSVLTHITADICGMKLPWLYVGMCFSSFCWHIEDHWSYSINYLHWGEPKTWYGAPGYAAEKLEGVMMKLAPELFESQPDLLHQLVTIMNPNTLMNHGVPIYRTNQCAGEFVITFPRAYHSGFNQGFNFAEAVNFCTMDWMPMGRMCVDHYRRLNRYCVFSHDEMVCKMASKADTTMDVALASAVQRDMTGVQRSQQAEYDLLPDEERQCSKCRTTCYLSALTCPCRPGQLVCLHHAHELCSCPPSNLTLNYRFTMAELFPMMEAVTVRAESYTDWVSHVSDILEAKQDKKSGLEELRSLVEEAEVKQFPPSDLLRQLRTVTLDAEKCAGVAQQLLIGKRQTRYRSGGRKSQSQNLLTVEELRSFVRQLHNLPCSIRQAPLLKDLLTRVDDFQQSSKQLLSDEAPSPAALQGLLDVSLGLDVALPQLALLRERLEQARWLDGVKEASGRPHSLCLDTMRRLIDQGVGLAPHASVERAMARLQELLTMSEHWEERACRLMEA
;
A
#
# COMPACT_ATOMS: atom_id res chain seq x y z
N MET A 1 -30.45 15.42 26.38
CA MET A 1 -29.90 15.23 25.02
C MET A 1 -29.78 16.60 24.38
N THR A 2 -28.58 17.19 24.38
CA THR A 2 -28.27 18.41 23.63
C THR A 2 -28.17 18.07 22.15
N GLN A 3 -28.75 18.87 21.27
CA GLN A 3 -28.53 18.74 19.83
C GLN A 3 -27.04 18.98 19.51
N PRO A 4 -26.44 18.25 18.55
CA PRO A 4 -25.06 18.48 18.13
C PRO A 4 -24.90 19.88 17.55
N ARG A 5 -23.70 20.47 17.68
CA ARG A 5 -23.44 21.80 17.09
C ARG A 5 -23.37 21.65 15.56
N PRO A 6 -23.86 22.61 14.76
CA PRO A 6 -23.95 22.46 13.30
C PRO A 6 -22.62 22.32 12.54
N ASN A 7 -21.47 22.48 13.21
CA ASN A 7 -20.12 22.35 12.66
C ASN A 7 -19.25 21.34 13.46
N GLU A 8 -19.85 20.34 14.10
CA GLU A 8 -19.11 19.34 14.88
C GLU A 8 -18.58 18.22 13.96
N PHE A 9 -17.28 17.90 14.05
CA PHE A 9 -16.66 16.85 13.24
C PHE A 9 -17.27 15.46 13.53
N ILE A 10 -17.52 14.71 12.46
CA ILE A 10 -18.09 13.36 12.49
C ILE A 10 -17.03 12.38 11.98
N ALA A 11 -16.62 11.41 12.80
CA ALA A 11 -15.67 10.39 12.38
C ALA A 11 -16.22 9.59 11.17
N PRO A 12 -15.45 9.44 10.06
CA PRO A 12 -15.82 8.59 8.94
C PRO A 12 -15.93 7.10 9.35
N PRO A 13 -16.51 6.21 8.51
CA PRO A 13 -16.50 4.77 8.78
C PRO A 13 -15.07 4.20 8.85
N GLU A 14 -14.85 3.19 9.70
CA GLU A 14 -13.57 2.48 9.79
C GLU A 14 -13.28 1.66 8.51
N CYS A 15 -12.00 1.55 8.15
CA CYS A 15 -11.53 0.68 7.08
C CYS A 15 -11.42 -0.79 7.56
N PRO A 16 -11.36 -1.79 6.65
CA PRO A 16 -11.22 -3.18 7.05
C PRO A 16 -9.87 -3.43 7.74
N VAL A 17 -9.92 -4.23 8.80
CA VAL A 17 -8.76 -4.73 9.55
C VAL A 17 -8.62 -6.22 9.28
N PHE A 18 -7.39 -6.64 8.97
CA PHE A 18 -7.07 -8.02 8.62
C PHE A 18 -6.04 -8.61 9.61
N GLU A 19 -6.31 -9.82 10.10
CA GLU A 19 -5.49 -10.56 11.07
C GLU A 19 -5.03 -11.89 10.42
N PRO A 20 -3.93 -11.90 9.65
CA PRO A 20 -3.38 -13.11 9.02
C PRO A 20 -2.97 -14.18 10.04
N SER A 21 -3.13 -15.44 9.65
CA SER A 21 -2.42 -16.56 10.26
C SER A 21 -0.93 -16.56 9.88
N TRP A 22 -0.09 -17.31 10.61
CA TRP A 22 1.34 -17.44 10.29
C TRP A 22 1.61 -18.02 8.89
N GLU A 23 0.75 -18.92 8.38
CA GLU A 23 0.86 -19.46 7.02
C GLU A 23 0.58 -18.38 5.96
N GLU A 24 -0.43 -17.54 6.19
CA GLU A 24 -0.78 -16.43 5.31
C GLU A 24 0.22 -15.27 5.40
N PHE A 25 0.84 -15.07 6.55
CA PHE A 25 1.85 -14.04 6.78
C PHE A 25 3.22 -14.39 6.18
N ALA A 26 3.43 -15.63 5.73
CA ALA A 26 4.70 -16.04 5.13
C ALA A 26 5.01 -15.33 3.79
N ASP A 27 3.99 -15.02 2.99
CA ASP A 27 4.11 -14.30 1.72
C ASP A 27 3.25 -13.01 1.75
N PRO A 28 3.87 -11.81 1.84
CA PRO A 28 3.12 -10.56 1.90
C PRO A 28 2.32 -10.29 0.62
N PHE A 29 2.84 -10.63 -0.56
CA PHE A 29 2.17 -10.32 -1.82
C PHE A 29 1.01 -11.27 -2.12
N ALA A 30 1.16 -12.57 -1.83
CA ALA A 30 0.04 -13.51 -1.87
C ALA A 30 -1.09 -13.07 -0.91
N TYR A 31 -0.73 -12.58 0.29
CA TYR A 31 -1.72 -12.08 1.24
C TYR A 31 -2.42 -10.80 0.77
N ILE A 32 -1.65 -9.82 0.27
CA ILE A 32 -2.20 -8.58 -0.29
C ILE A 32 -3.12 -8.87 -1.47
N ASN A 33 -2.75 -9.81 -2.34
CA ASN A 33 -3.59 -10.31 -3.43
C ASN A 33 -4.91 -10.91 -2.94
N LYS A 34 -4.90 -11.63 -1.81
CA LYS A 34 -6.11 -12.22 -1.19
C LYS A 34 -7.07 -11.16 -0.63
N ILE A 35 -6.56 -10.13 0.06
CA ILE A 35 -7.41 -9.10 0.72
C ILE A 35 -7.87 -7.98 -0.22
N ARG A 36 -7.14 -7.74 -1.31
CA ARG A 36 -7.38 -6.72 -2.35
C ARG A 36 -8.85 -6.54 -2.75
N PRO A 37 -9.64 -7.57 -3.14
CA PRO A 37 -11.02 -7.38 -3.62
C PRO A 37 -11.99 -6.77 -2.59
N ILE A 38 -11.56 -6.70 -1.32
CA ILE A 38 -12.26 -6.04 -0.21
C ILE A 38 -11.59 -4.69 0.09
N ALA A 39 -10.27 -4.68 0.30
CA ALA A 39 -9.50 -3.53 0.73
C ALA A 39 -9.41 -2.38 -0.31
N GLU A 40 -9.35 -2.71 -1.59
CA GLU A 40 -9.31 -1.73 -2.69
C GLU A 40 -10.55 -0.82 -2.71
N LYS A 41 -11.70 -1.33 -2.22
CA LYS A 41 -12.96 -0.57 -2.14
C LYS A 41 -12.95 0.52 -1.07
N THR A 42 -12.01 0.45 -0.13
CA THR A 42 -11.78 1.47 0.92
C THR A 42 -10.52 2.30 0.68
N GLY A 43 -9.68 1.95 -0.29
CA GLY A 43 -8.45 2.65 -0.66
C GLY A 43 -7.27 2.39 0.29
N ILE A 44 -7.56 2.27 1.59
CA ILE A 44 -6.63 1.81 2.62
C ILE A 44 -7.20 0.60 3.37
N CYS A 45 -6.32 -0.23 3.93
CA CYS A 45 -6.66 -1.20 4.95
C CYS A 45 -5.59 -1.30 6.03
N LYS A 46 -5.94 -1.93 7.17
CA LYS A 46 -5.00 -2.20 8.25
C LYS A 46 -4.72 -3.69 8.36
N VAL A 47 -3.46 -4.06 8.55
CA VAL A 47 -3.02 -5.45 8.78
C VAL A 47 -2.34 -5.54 10.15
N ARG A 48 -2.81 -6.49 10.96
CA ARG A 48 -2.27 -6.82 12.27
C ARG A 48 -1.43 -8.10 12.17
N PRO A 49 -0.10 -8.04 12.35
CA PRO A 49 0.74 -9.23 12.32
C PRO A 49 0.29 -10.30 13.32
N PRO A 50 0.64 -11.58 13.08
CA PRO A 50 0.37 -12.67 14.01
C PRO A 50 0.94 -12.38 15.42
N LYS A 51 0.23 -12.84 16.46
CA LYS A 51 0.69 -12.69 17.85
C LYS A 51 2.05 -13.36 18.03
N GLY A 52 3.06 -12.56 18.40
CA GLY A 52 4.45 -12.97 18.54
C GLY A 52 5.39 -12.33 17.52
N TRP A 53 4.88 -11.79 16.40
CA TRP A 53 5.69 -11.01 15.47
C TRP A 53 5.94 -9.60 16.04
N GLN A 54 7.14 -9.36 16.55
CA GLN A 54 7.59 -8.13 17.21
C GLN A 54 9.06 -7.87 16.85
N PRO A 55 9.36 -7.25 15.69
CA PRO A 55 10.73 -7.01 15.26
C PRO A 55 11.46 -6.05 16.23
N PRO A 56 12.74 -6.27 16.53
CA PRO A 56 13.53 -5.35 17.34
C PRO A 56 13.78 -4.04 16.59
N PHE A 57 13.70 -2.92 17.31
CA PHE A 57 13.98 -1.59 16.74
C PHE A 57 15.49 -1.36 16.59
N ALA A 58 15.96 -1.20 15.35
CA ALA A 58 17.38 -1.18 15.01
C ALA A 58 18.04 0.22 14.99
N CYS A 59 17.24 1.30 15.03
CA CYS A 59 17.76 2.68 15.13
C CYS A 59 18.14 3.03 16.58
N ASP A 60 19.28 3.70 16.75
CA ASP A 60 19.68 4.28 18.02
C ASP A 60 19.01 5.65 18.24
N VAL A 61 18.16 5.71 19.27
CA VAL A 61 17.34 6.87 19.67
C VAL A 61 18.19 8.08 20.11
N ASP A 62 19.43 7.84 20.57
CA ASP A 62 20.31 8.91 21.07
C ASP A 62 21.26 9.47 20.00
N SER A 63 21.60 8.69 18.96
CA SER A 63 22.46 9.17 17.87
C SER A 63 21.71 9.56 16.59
N LEU A 64 20.46 9.12 16.39
CA LEU A 64 19.63 9.58 15.26
C LEU A 64 19.17 11.02 15.49
N HIS A 65 19.86 11.94 14.83
CA HIS A 65 19.55 13.37 14.76
C HIS A 65 18.80 13.67 13.46
N PHE A 66 17.85 14.60 13.49
CA PHE A 66 17.12 15.06 12.32
C PHE A 66 16.60 16.49 12.51
N THR A 67 16.45 17.19 11.38
CA THR A 67 15.86 18.53 11.31
C THR A 67 14.36 18.40 10.96
N PRO A 68 13.43 18.67 11.89
CA PRO A 68 12.00 18.60 11.60
C PRO A 68 11.55 19.73 10.68
N ARG A 69 10.41 19.51 10.03
CA ARG A 69 9.65 20.54 9.30
C ARG A 69 8.60 21.16 10.21
N ILE A 70 8.33 22.45 10.04
CA ILE A 70 7.33 23.19 10.79
C ILE A 70 6.00 23.16 10.02
N GLN A 71 4.91 22.85 10.71
CA GLN A 71 3.54 22.83 10.18
C GLN A 71 2.66 23.76 11.00
N ARG A 72 2.01 24.73 10.35
CA ARG A 72 1.02 25.63 10.98
C ARG A 72 -0.37 25.14 10.60
N LEU A 73 -1.17 24.69 11.57
CA LEU A 73 -2.38 23.90 11.29
C LEU A 73 -3.48 24.70 10.57
N ASN A 74 -3.59 25.99 10.90
CA ASN A 74 -4.46 26.99 10.28
C ASN A 74 -4.19 27.19 8.77
N GLU A 75 -2.93 27.05 8.33
CA GLU A 75 -2.49 27.23 6.93
C GLU A 75 -2.64 25.95 6.06
N LEU A 76 -2.98 24.80 6.64
CA LEU A 76 -3.06 23.50 5.94
C LEU A 76 -4.30 23.31 5.05
N GLU A 77 -5.46 23.87 5.44
CA GLU A 77 -6.74 23.65 4.75
C GLU A 77 -6.93 24.69 3.63
N ALA A 78 -7.36 24.25 2.44
CA ALA A 78 -7.46 25.14 1.28
C ALA A 78 -8.39 26.33 1.53
N GLN A 79 -9.49 26.12 2.26
CA GLN A 79 -10.47 27.18 2.54
C GLN A 79 -9.95 28.23 3.52
N THR A 80 -9.25 27.82 4.59
CA THR A 80 -8.59 28.78 5.50
C THR A 80 -7.43 29.47 4.79
N ARG A 81 -6.63 28.74 3.99
CA ARG A 81 -5.52 29.30 3.23
C ARG A 81 -5.93 30.36 2.20
N VAL A 82 -7.05 30.19 1.49
CA VAL A 82 -7.60 31.26 0.62
C VAL A 82 -8.05 32.48 1.45
N LYS A 83 -8.67 32.27 2.62
CA LYS A 83 -9.02 33.37 3.55
C LYS A 83 -7.78 34.09 4.08
N LEU A 84 -6.76 33.37 4.52
CA LEU A 84 -5.50 33.90 5.02
C LEU A 84 -4.75 34.66 3.93
N ASN A 85 -4.63 34.10 2.71
CA ASN A 85 -4.07 34.81 1.56
C ASN A 85 -4.81 36.12 1.26
N PHE A 86 -6.14 36.13 1.34
CA PHE A 86 -6.95 37.32 1.13
C PHE A 86 -6.77 38.36 2.24
N LEU A 87 -6.72 37.91 3.51
CA LEU A 87 -6.44 38.76 4.67
C LEU A 87 -5.02 39.34 4.61
N ASP A 88 -4.00 38.55 4.26
CA ASP A 88 -2.61 38.98 4.06
C ASP A 88 -2.50 40.03 2.92
N GLN A 89 -3.21 39.84 1.80
CA GLN A 89 -3.24 40.83 0.71
C GLN A 89 -3.92 42.15 1.14
N ILE A 90 -5.00 42.07 1.92
CA ILE A 90 -5.68 43.25 2.48
C ILE A 90 -4.83 43.93 3.54
N ALA A 91 -4.17 43.17 4.42
CA ALA A 91 -3.28 43.69 5.45
C ALA A 91 -2.12 44.46 4.81
N LYS A 92 -1.42 43.83 3.85
CA LYS A 92 -0.39 44.49 3.03
C LYS A 92 -0.90 45.74 2.33
N PHE A 93 -2.10 45.70 1.74
CA PHE A 93 -2.71 46.88 1.13
C PHE A 93 -2.84 48.01 2.14
N TRP A 94 -3.43 47.76 3.32
CA TRP A 94 -3.60 48.80 4.34
C TRP A 94 -2.25 49.29 4.92
N GLU A 95 -1.29 48.39 5.17
CA GLU A 95 0.05 48.74 5.65
C GLU A 95 0.77 49.68 4.68
N LEU A 96 0.73 49.38 3.38
CA LEU A 96 1.29 50.23 2.32
C LEU A 96 0.49 51.52 2.09
N GLN A 97 -0.74 51.63 2.63
CA GLN A 97 -1.50 52.88 2.77
C GLN A 97 -1.25 53.58 4.12
N GLY A 98 -0.31 53.11 4.95
CA GLY A 98 0.05 53.69 6.24
C GLY A 98 -0.93 53.39 7.39
N CYS A 99 -1.78 52.37 7.26
CA CYS A 99 -2.80 51.98 8.25
C CYS A 99 -2.68 50.51 8.63
N THR A 100 -2.91 50.14 9.89
CA THR A 100 -3.02 48.71 10.26
C THR A 100 -4.43 48.18 9.98
N LEU A 101 -4.54 46.95 9.47
CA LEU A 101 -5.83 46.28 9.31
C LEU A 101 -6.41 45.97 10.70
N LYS A 102 -7.62 46.45 10.97
CA LYS A 102 -8.39 46.11 12.18
C LYS A 102 -9.66 45.37 11.80
N ILE A 103 -9.80 44.12 12.27
CA ILE A 103 -10.94 43.27 11.92
C ILE A 103 -12.06 43.51 12.97
N PRO A 104 -13.26 43.94 12.54
CA PRO A 104 -14.32 44.33 13.47
C PRO A 104 -15.06 43.11 14.02
N HIS A 105 -15.62 43.26 15.22
CA HIS A 105 -16.46 42.24 15.85
C HIS A 105 -17.95 42.46 15.58
N VAL A 106 -18.62 41.42 15.08
CA VAL A 106 -20.08 41.40 14.86
C VAL A 106 -20.68 40.25 15.70
N GLU A 107 -21.64 40.57 16.57
CA GLU A 107 -22.28 39.61 17.49
C GLU A 107 -21.32 38.80 18.39
N ARG A 108 -20.18 39.40 18.81
CA ARG A 108 -19.11 38.73 19.57
C ARG A 108 -18.33 37.66 18.80
N LYS A 109 -18.37 37.70 17.46
CA LYS A 109 -17.48 36.96 16.57
C LYS A 109 -16.65 37.92 15.74
N ILE A 110 -15.46 37.51 15.33
CA ILE A 110 -14.66 38.24 14.34
C ILE A 110 -15.39 38.17 13.00
N LEU A 111 -15.41 39.28 12.24
CA LEU A 111 -16.04 39.34 10.93
C LEU A 111 -15.19 38.66 9.86
N ASP A 112 -15.70 37.59 9.24
CA ASP A 112 -15.07 36.94 8.09
C ASP A 112 -15.13 37.87 6.85
N LEU A 113 -14.05 38.62 6.65
CA LEU A 113 -13.91 39.58 5.56
C LEU A 113 -13.88 38.92 4.18
N TYR A 114 -13.34 37.70 4.05
CA TYR A 114 -13.33 36.96 2.77
C TYR A 114 -14.72 36.50 2.39
N GLN A 115 -15.45 35.86 3.31
CA GLN A 115 -16.82 35.42 3.07
C GLN A 115 -17.73 36.61 2.77
N LEU A 116 -17.53 37.74 3.46
CA LEU A 116 -18.25 38.98 3.19
C LEU A 116 -17.93 39.53 1.78
N ASN A 117 -16.66 39.59 1.38
CA ASN A 117 -16.24 40.02 0.04
C ASN A 117 -16.87 39.16 -1.06
N LYS A 118 -16.74 37.83 -0.91
CA LYS A 118 -17.28 36.84 -1.86
C LYS A 118 -18.79 36.97 -2.01
N LEU A 119 -19.54 37.02 -0.91
CA LEU A 119 -21.01 37.12 -0.94
C LEU A 119 -21.52 38.44 -1.51
N VAL A 120 -20.76 39.53 -1.42
CA VAL A 120 -21.10 40.81 -2.06
C VAL A 120 -20.81 40.75 -3.56
N ASN A 121 -19.67 40.18 -3.96
CA ASN A 121 -19.31 40.02 -5.37
C ASN A 121 -20.26 39.05 -6.10
N ASP A 122 -20.64 37.93 -5.49
CA ASP A 122 -21.67 36.98 -5.99
C ASP A 122 -23.04 37.64 -6.22
N GLU A 123 -23.36 38.70 -5.47
CA GLU A 123 -24.63 39.44 -5.58
C GLU A 123 -24.48 40.73 -6.43
N GLY A 124 -23.37 40.89 -7.17
CA GLY A 124 -23.14 41.95 -8.16
C GLY A 124 -22.23 43.10 -7.71
N GLY A 125 -21.51 42.94 -6.60
CA GLY A 125 -20.61 43.95 -6.04
C GLY A 125 -21.32 44.98 -5.14
N PHE A 126 -20.53 45.79 -4.44
CA PHE A 126 -21.01 46.70 -3.38
C PHE A 126 -22.16 47.60 -3.82
N ASP A 127 -22.04 48.24 -4.98
CA ASP A 127 -23.03 49.20 -5.49
C ASP A 127 -24.36 48.53 -5.87
N ALA A 128 -24.33 47.31 -6.44
CA ALA A 128 -25.53 46.53 -6.74
C ALA A 128 -26.25 46.07 -5.46
N VAL A 129 -25.49 45.53 -4.50
CA VAL A 129 -26.02 45.09 -3.19
C VAL A 129 -26.63 46.26 -2.40
N CYS A 130 -26.01 47.45 -2.46
CA CYS A 130 -26.53 48.69 -1.89
C CYS A 130 -27.82 49.16 -2.57
N ARG A 131 -27.84 49.25 -3.91
CA ARG A 131 -29.01 49.67 -4.70
C ARG A 131 -30.21 48.76 -4.46
N GLU A 132 -29.97 47.45 -4.38
CA GLU A 132 -31.02 46.43 -4.29
C GLU A 132 -31.29 45.96 -2.86
N ARG A 133 -30.70 46.64 -1.85
CA ARG A 133 -30.90 46.41 -0.41
C ARG A 133 -30.67 44.97 0.03
N ARG A 134 -29.75 44.25 -0.63
CA ARG A 134 -29.50 42.81 -0.41
C ARG A 134 -28.69 42.50 0.87
N TRP A 135 -28.20 43.50 1.59
CA TRP A 135 -27.40 43.33 2.82
C TRP A 135 -28.01 42.42 3.89
N SER A 136 -29.33 42.44 4.10
CA SER A 136 -29.98 41.53 5.06
C SER A 136 -29.98 40.06 4.61
N LYS A 137 -29.98 39.81 3.30
CA LYS A 137 -29.83 38.47 2.70
C LYS A 137 -28.39 37.97 2.88
N ILE A 138 -27.40 38.85 2.76
CA ILE A 138 -25.98 38.54 3.02
C ILE A 138 -25.75 38.22 4.49
N ALA A 139 -26.29 39.02 5.42
CA ALA A 139 -26.23 38.75 6.86
C ALA A 139 -26.79 37.36 7.22
N LEU A 140 -27.93 36.98 6.62
CA LEU A 140 -28.53 35.66 6.80
C LEU A 140 -27.64 34.54 6.23
N LYS A 141 -27.05 34.74 5.03
CA LYS A 141 -26.10 33.79 4.42
C LYS A 141 -24.81 33.60 5.24
N MET A 142 -24.37 34.63 5.97
CA MET A 142 -23.25 34.56 6.91
C MET A 142 -23.60 33.93 8.27
N GLY A 143 -24.85 33.47 8.45
CA GLY A 143 -25.27 32.78 9.68
C GLY A 143 -25.63 33.71 10.86
N PHE A 144 -25.82 35.01 10.61
CA PHE A 144 -26.29 35.94 11.64
C PHE A 144 -27.81 35.84 11.85
N ALA A 145 -28.26 36.10 13.08
CA ALA A 145 -29.68 35.98 13.43
C ALA A 145 -30.53 37.10 12.79
N PRO A 146 -31.71 36.79 12.21
CA PRO A 146 -32.58 37.81 11.64
C PRO A 146 -33.19 38.73 12.71
N GLY A 147 -33.36 40.01 12.38
CA GLY A 147 -34.08 40.99 13.21
C GLY A 147 -33.23 42.04 13.93
N LYS A 148 -31.91 41.84 14.02
CA LYS A 148 -30.96 42.91 14.39
C LYS A 148 -30.50 43.66 13.15
N ALA A 149 -30.04 44.91 13.29
CA ALA A 149 -29.59 45.77 12.19
C ALA A 149 -28.26 45.32 11.52
N ILE A 150 -27.89 44.05 11.63
CA ILE A 150 -26.60 43.49 11.21
C ILE A 150 -26.31 43.76 9.73
N GLY A 151 -27.33 43.75 8.86
CA GLY A 151 -27.15 44.12 7.44
C GLY A 151 -26.57 45.52 7.22
N SER A 152 -26.99 46.54 7.98
CA SER A 152 -26.40 47.89 7.87
C SER A 152 -25.02 48.00 8.54
N HIS A 153 -24.76 47.20 9.58
CA HIS A 153 -23.41 47.10 10.16
C HIS A 153 -22.43 46.47 9.18
N LEU A 154 -22.79 45.34 8.55
CA LEU A 154 -21.98 44.68 7.51
C LEU A 154 -21.69 45.62 6.34
N ARG A 155 -22.69 46.38 5.88
CA ARG A 155 -22.47 47.43 4.87
C ARG A 155 -21.40 48.43 5.33
N SER A 156 -21.54 48.98 6.55
CA SER A 156 -20.63 49.99 7.07
C SER A 156 -19.19 49.46 7.21
N HIS A 157 -19.01 48.19 7.59
CA HIS A 157 -17.69 47.56 7.64
C HIS A 157 -17.13 47.27 6.24
N TYR A 158 -17.98 46.88 5.27
CA TYR A 158 -17.56 46.70 3.88
C TYR A 158 -17.08 48.02 3.27
N GLU A 159 -17.89 49.08 3.39
CA GLU A 159 -17.62 50.42 2.88
C GLU A 159 -16.31 50.98 3.47
N ARG A 160 -16.01 50.67 4.75
CA ARG A 160 -14.78 51.06 5.45
C ARG A 160 -13.54 50.24 5.06
N ILE A 161 -13.65 48.91 4.90
CA ILE A 161 -12.49 47.99 4.85
C ILE A 161 -12.29 47.37 3.46
N LEU A 162 -13.36 46.90 2.82
CA LEU A 162 -13.29 46.07 1.62
C LEU A 162 -13.52 46.86 0.33
N TYR A 163 -14.37 47.90 0.35
CA TYR A 163 -14.65 48.70 -0.84
C TYR A 163 -13.40 49.40 -1.41
N PRO A 164 -12.50 50.01 -0.60
CA PRO A 164 -11.24 50.56 -1.11
C PRO A 164 -10.38 49.49 -1.81
N TYR A 165 -10.23 48.32 -1.19
CA TYR A 165 -9.44 47.23 -1.75
C TYR A 165 -10.02 46.69 -3.08
N ASN A 166 -11.35 46.58 -3.21
CA ASN A 166 -11.99 46.19 -4.48
C ASN A 166 -11.81 47.26 -5.58
N LEU A 167 -11.82 48.55 -5.23
CA LEU A 167 -11.53 49.63 -6.19
C LEU A 167 -10.08 49.57 -6.69
N PHE A 168 -9.13 49.29 -5.79
CA PHE A 168 -7.72 49.05 -6.13
C PHE A 168 -7.56 47.85 -7.08
N GLN A 169 -8.17 46.70 -6.77
CA GLN A 169 -8.12 45.51 -7.63
C GLN A 169 -8.76 45.73 -9.02
N THR A 170 -9.78 46.58 -9.12
CA THR A 170 -10.46 46.87 -10.40
C THR A 170 -9.77 47.98 -11.22
N GLY A 171 -8.65 48.53 -10.75
CA GLY A 171 -7.92 49.61 -11.42
C GLY A 171 -8.67 50.95 -11.41
N ALA A 172 -9.70 51.09 -10.59
CA ALA A 172 -10.48 52.30 -10.45
C ALA A 172 -9.88 53.22 -9.37
N ASN A 173 -9.84 54.52 -9.63
CA ASN A 173 -9.29 55.50 -8.69
C ASN A 173 -10.00 55.44 -7.33
N LEU A 174 -9.22 55.23 -6.27
CA LEU A 174 -9.68 55.03 -4.89
C LEU A 174 -10.49 56.23 -4.37
N LEU A 175 -11.70 55.98 -3.85
CA LEU A 175 -12.44 56.96 -3.05
C LEU A 175 -12.00 56.89 -1.58
N LYS A 176 -12.07 58.02 -0.88
CA LYS A 176 -11.59 58.22 0.51
C LYS A 176 -12.03 57.09 1.46
N PRO A 177 -11.09 56.37 2.10
CA PRO A 177 -11.33 55.75 3.39
C PRO A 177 -11.12 56.76 4.52
N THR A 178 -11.81 56.56 5.64
CA THR A 178 -11.52 57.27 6.91
C THR A 178 -11.69 56.26 8.04
N LEU A 179 -10.57 55.72 8.51
CA LEU A 179 -10.55 54.81 9.66
C LEU A 179 -10.65 55.63 10.95
N THR A 180 -11.87 55.79 11.48
CA THR A 180 -12.08 56.32 12.83
C THR A 180 -11.75 55.24 13.85
N ASN A 181 -10.92 55.56 14.85
CA ASN A 181 -10.52 54.63 15.92
C ASN A 181 -11.70 54.33 16.87
N ASP A 182 -12.41 53.22 16.62
CA ASP A 182 -13.34 52.63 17.58
C ASP A 182 -12.59 51.71 18.57
N THR A 183 -12.92 51.83 19.86
CA THR A 183 -12.17 51.23 20.98
C THR A 183 -12.47 49.73 21.24
N LYS A 184 -12.93 49.00 20.21
CA LYS A 184 -13.35 47.58 20.31
C LYS A 184 -12.86 46.66 19.19
N ASP A 185 -12.11 47.19 18.23
CA ASP A 185 -11.53 46.38 17.16
C ASP A 185 -10.15 45.85 17.58
N THR A 186 -9.82 44.61 17.18
CA THR A 186 -8.50 44.00 17.41
C THR A 186 -7.59 44.29 16.21
N ASP A 187 -6.33 44.62 16.47
CA ASP A 187 -5.31 44.77 15.42
C ASP A 187 -5.00 43.39 14.82
N TYR A 188 -5.03 43.27 13.48
CA TYR A 188 -4.56 42.07 12.80
C TYR A 188 -3.03 42.11 12.73
N ILE A 189 -2.38 41.08 13.26
CA ILE A 189 -0.94 40.86 13.11
C ILE A 189 -0.76 40.01 11.84
N PRO A 190 -0.08 40.48 10.79
CA PRO A 190 0.18 39.67 9.59
C PRO A 190 0.99 38.43 9.95
N HIS A 191 0.73 37.30 9.30
CA HIS A 191 1.45 36.06 9.56
C HIS A 191 2.84 36.06 8.88
N ASP A 192 3.77 36.87 9.38
CA ASP A 192 5.19 37.01 8.95
C ASP A 192 5.49 36.66 7.48
N LEU A 193 5.25 37.63 6.61
CA LEU A 193 5.61 37.57 5.19
C LEU A 193 7.09 37.93 4.86
N PRO A 194 7.84 38.73 5.66
CA PRO A 194 9.22 39.12 5.30
C PRO A 194 10.24 37.97 5.28
N GLN A 195 10.12 36.98 6.17
CA GLN A 195 11.10 35.87 6.25
C GLN A 195 10.91 34.79 5.18
N ARG A 196 9.81 34.84 4.41
CA ARG A 196 9.50 33.89 3.32
C ARG A 196 10.37 34.05 2.05
N GLN A 197 11.49 34.79 2.12
CA GLN A 197 12.29 35.22 0.96
C GLN A 197 13.44 34.29 0.54
N SER A 198 13.68 33.15 1.22
CA SER A 198 14.79 32.25 0.87
C SER A 198 14.46 30.75 0.93
N VAL A 199 13.39 30.33 0.27
CA VAL A 199 13.15 28.91 -0.04
C VAL A 199 12.82 28.77 -1.52
N GLN A 200 13.74 28.20 -2.30
CA GLN A 200 13.36 27.59 -3.59
C GLN A 200 12.45 26.40 -3.29
N PRO A 201 11.38 26.15 -4.06
CA PRO A 201 10.60 24.93 -3.88
C PRO A 201 11.56 23.73 -3.93
N LEU A 202 11.47 22.85 -2.93
CA LEU A 202 12.14 21.56 -3.00
C LEU A 202 11.51 20.81 -4.17
N GLU A 203 12.25 20.77 -5.28
CA GLU A 203 11.97 19.92 -6.42
C GLU A 203 11.84 18.49 -5.90
N THR A 204 10.63 17.93 -5.99
CA THR A 204 10.37 16.51 -5.74
C THR A 204 11.27 15.71 -6.66
N CYS A 205 12.35 15.16 -6.10
CA CYS A 205 13.48 14.54 -6.79
C CYS A 205 14.11 15.39 -7.92
N SER A 206 14.86 16.45 -7.59
CA SER A 206 15.94 16.87 -8.50
C SER A 206 17.20 16.00 -8.37
N ILE A 207 17.55 15.36 -9.49
CA ILE A 207 18.81 14.63 -9.71
C ILE A 207 20.03 15.58 -9.63
N ALA A 208 19.78 16.90 -9.71
CA ALA A 208 20.72 18.02 -9.80
C ALA A 208 21.84 18.11 -8.73
N ARG A 209 21.75 17.44 -7.57
CA ARG A 209 22.87 17.41 -6.59
C ARG A 209 23.94 16.35 -6.87
N ARG A 210 23.70 15.37 -7.77
CA ARG A 210 24.60 14.21 -7.95
C ARG A 210 25.86 14.51 -8.79
N ALA A 211 25.82 15.50 -9.68
CA ALA A 211 26.85 15.71 -10.69
C ALA A 211 28.17 16.36 -10.21
N LYS A 212 28.22 16.94 -8.99
CA LYS A 212 29.39 17.72 -8.53
C LYS A 212 30.44 16.98 -7.69
N ARG A 213 30.24 15.69 -7.37
CA ARG A 213 31.24 14.85 -6.66
C ARG A 213 31.99 13.85 -7.56
N MET A 214 31.50 13.51 -8.75
CA MET A 214 32.14 12.59 -9.70
C MET A 214 33.24 13.24 -10.59
N ARG A 215 33.86 14.34 -10.14
CA ARG A 215 35.02 14.98 -10.82
C ARG A 215 36.19 15.30 -9.89
N ALA A 216 36.19 14.78 -8.67
CA ALA A 216 37.18 15.10 -7.63
C ALA A 216 37.83 13.86 -6.99
N GLU A 217 37.94 12.75 -7.74
CA GLU A 217 38.78 11.60 -7.37
C GLU A 217 39.65 11.17 -8.55
N GLU A 218 40.65 12.00 -8.88
CA GLU A 218 41.87 11.50 -9.51
C GLU A 218 43.07 12.38 -9.09
N GLY A 219 43.88 11.86 -8.16
CA GLY A 219 45.27 12.31 -7.93
C GLY A 219 45.52 13.53 -7.03
N CYS A 220 45.63 13.32 -5.71
CA CYS A 220 46.80 13.80 -4.94
C CYS A 220 46.92 13.10 -3.58
N MET A 221 47.98 12.32 -3.36
CA MET A 221 48.32 11.80 -2.03
C MET A 221 48.96 12.90 -1.19
N LYS A 222 48.41 13.22 -0.01
CA LYS A 222 49.18 13.80 1.10
C LYS A 222 48.79 13.16 2.42
N THR A 223 49.81 12.69 3.13
CA THR A 223 49.76 12.11 4.48
C THR A 223 49.36 13.16 5.52
N VAL A 224 48.56 12.75 6.50
CA VAL A 224 48.29 13.53 7.73
C VAL A 224 48.86 12.73 8.91
N THR A 225 49.66 13.39 9.73
CA THR A 225 50.11 12.87 11.03
C THR A 225 49.14 13.27 12.14
N GLU A 226 48.97 12.39 13.10
CA GLU A 226 48.14 12.56 14.29
C GLU A 226 48.65 13.69 15.19
N GLU A 227 47.75 14.37 15.91
CA GLU A 227 47.99 14.82 17.29
C GLU A 227 46.66 15.11 18.02
N ASP A 228 46.69 14.98 19.35
CA ASP A 228 45.55 14.58 20.18
C ASP A 228 44.60 15.70 20.67
N CYS A 229 43.44 15.25 21.19
CA CYS A 229 42.41 16.07 21.81
C CYS A 229 42.44 15.96 23.34
N GLU A 230 42.37 17.07 24.08
CA GLU A 230 42.15 17.06 25.54
C GLU A 230 40.86 17.77 26.00
N ASN A 231 40.29 17.18 27.05
CA ASN A 231 38.91 17.25 27.49
C ASN A 231 38.48 18.52 28.26
N ARG A 232 37.18 18.84 28.11
CA ARG A 232 36.15 19.14 29.17
C ARG A 232 36.61 19.24 30.65
N PRO A 233 35.93 20.02 31.55
CA PRO A 233 34.44 20.11 31.60
C PRO A 233 33.75 21.41 32.12
N ASN A 234 32.46 21.51 31.76
CA ASN A 234 31.27 22.03 32.50
C ASN A 234 31.42 22.72 33.88
N LEU A 235 30.57 23.75 34.16
CA LEU A 235 29.46 23.67 35.17
C LEU A 235 28.61 24.97 35.37
N ARG A 236 27.27 24.80 35.29
CA ARG A 236 26.18 25.34 36.14
C ARG A 236 25.86 26.86 36.33
N ARG A 237 24.65 27.22 35.85
CA ARG A 237 23.43 27.69 36.59
C ARG A 237 23.38 29.05 37.36
N ARG A 238 22.35 29.83 36.96
CA ARG A 238 21.16 30.30 37.73
C ARG A 238 21.10 31.76 38.27
N MET A 239 20.07 32.48 37.79
CA MET A 239 19.26 33.60 38.37
C MET A 239 19.90 34.76 39.17
N GLY A 240 19.71 35.98 38.68
CA GLY A 240 18.71 36.90 39.28
C GLY A 240 19.17 38.15 40.07
N SER A 241 18.40 39.24 39.87
CA SER A 241 18.15 40.42 40.74
C SER A 241 18.93 41.76 40.58
N TYR A 242 18.13 42.80 40.30
CA TYR A 242 18.11 44.20 40.80
C TYR A 242 19.35 45.13 40.91
N VAL A 243 19.37 46.13 40.02
CA VAL A 243 19.47 47.61 40.24
C VAL A 243 20.58 48.21 41.14
N ALA A 244 21.47 49.02 40.52
CA ALA A 244 21.80 50.40 40.95
C ALA A 244 22.57 51.20 39.85
N LYS A 245 22.24 52.49 39.68
CA LYS A 245 23.05 53.54 39.00
C LYS A 245 23.89 54.28 40.08
N PRO A 246 25.10 54.84 39.80
CA PRO A 246 25.22 56.13 39.09
C PRO A 246 26.49 56.36 38.20
N GLU A 247 26.43 57.46 37.44
CA GLU A 247 27.47 58.12 36.62
C GLU A 247 28.57 58.83 37.49
N PRO A 248 29.70 59.40 36.95
CA PRO A 248 29.95 59.84 35.57
C PRO A 248 31.35 59.56 34.92
N GLN A 249 31.45 59.97 33.65
CA GLN A 249 32.59 60.09 32.69
C GLN A 249 33.88 60.76 33.25
N PRO A 250 35.11 60.63 32.65
CA PRO A 250 35.38 60.96 31.21
C PRO A 250 36.56 60.33 30.40
N VAL A 251 36.31 60.15 29.08
CA VAL A 251 37.10 60.58 27.89
C VAL A 251 38.48 59.94 27.50
N LYS A 252 38.61 59.69 26.17
CA LYS A 252 39.79 59.59 25.25
C LYS A 252 40.39 58.22 24.79
N GLU A 253 39.87 57.77 23.65
CA GLU A 253 40.54 57.52 22.34
C GLU A 253 41.86 56.70 22.20
N LEU A 254 41.71 55.54 21.53
CA LEU A 254 42.52 55.00 20.40
C LEU A 254 44.00 54.58 20.66
N PRO A 255 44.72 53.89 19.72
CA PRO A 255 44.37 53.41 18.36
C PRO A 255 44.76 51.92 18.06
N VAL A 256 44.87 51.55 16.76
CA VAL A 256 45.72 50.46 16.17
C VAL A 256 45.07 49.06 16.07
N GLN A 257 45.11 48.27 14.97
CA GLN A 257 45.76 48.37 13.63
C GLN A 257 44.90 47.66 12.54
N VAL A 258 44.95 48.14 11.30
CA VAL A 258 44.57 47.39 10.08
C VAL A 258 45.80 47.31 9.18
N LYS A 259 45.98 46.22 8.41
CA LYS A 259 47.13 46.02 7.52
C LYS A 259 46.66 45.71 6.09
N GLN A 260 47.14 46.50 5.14
CA GLN A 260 46.98 46.33 3.68
C GLN A 260 47.97 45.21 3.20
N GLU A 261 48.11 44.81 1.93
CA GLU A 261 47.90 45.51 0.65
C GLU A 261 48.07 44.53 -0.55
N ALA A 262 47.61 44.91 -1.75
CA ALA A 262 48.33 44.66 -3.01
C ALA A 262 47.79 45.58 -4.14
N THR A 263 48.71 46.18 -4.90
CA THR A 263 48.55 47.29 -5.86
C THR A 263 48.60 46.89 -7.34
N GLU A 264 48.07 47.76 -8.23
CA GLU A 264 48.60 48.21 -9.55
C GLU A 264 47.64 49.31 -10.09
N HIS A 265 48.00 50.37 -10.84
CA HIS A 265 49.27 51.11 -11.04
C HIS A 265 48.94 52.53 -11.57
N GLU A 266 49.79 53.55 -11.36
CA GLU A 266 49.69 54.89 -12.02
C GLU A 266 50.96 55.24 -12.83
N GLU A 267 50.85 56.19 -13.78
CA GLU A 267 51.92 56.98 -14.47
C GLU A 267 51.25 58.21 -15.21
N PRO A 268 51.96 59.32 -15.55
CA PRO A 268 51.68 60.60 -14.89
C PRO A 268 51.57 61.91 -15.73
N ILE A 269 51.04 62.95 -15.07
CA ILE A 269 51.29 64.42 -15.11
C ILE A 269 51.98 65.06 -16.37
N THR A 270 51.36 66.10 -16.99
CA THR A 270 51.89 67.50 -17.14
C THR A 270 51.19 68.33 -18.24
N SER A 271 50.83 69.59 -17.93
CA SER A 271 51.29 70.81 -18.64
C SER A 271 50.47 72.06 -18.26
N ASP A 272 51.07 73.24 -18.45
CA ASP A 272 50.70 74.52 -17.83
C ASP A 272 49.89 75.49 -18.72
N LYS A 273 49.24 76.46 -18.04
CA LYS A 273 48.96 77.88 -18.40
C LYS A 273 47.63 78.38 -18.98
N GLU A 274 47.21 79.48 -18.31
CA GLU A 274 46.57 80.72 -18.81
C GLU A 274 45.03 80.88 -18.87
N ASN A 275 44.49 81.29 -17.72
CA ASN A 275 43.54 82.40 -17.49
C ASN A 275 42.62 82.86 -18.66
N VAL A 276 41.33 82.55 -18.56
CA VAL A 276 40.24 83.47 -18.97
C VAL A 276 39.22 83.59 -17.83
N LEU A 277 38.71 84.80 -17.65
CA LEU A 277 37.88 85.23 -16.52
C LEU A 277 36.37 85.02 -16.74
N THR A 278 35.67 84.82 -15.62
CA THR A 278 34.23 85.08 -15.32
C THR A 278 33.14 83.99 -15.42
N LYS A 279 32.32 84.04 -14.35
CA LYS A 279 30.96 83.50 -14.08
C LYS A 279 30.83 82.04 -13.60
N LYS A 280 30.59 81.97 -12.29
CA LYS A 280 29.94 80.86 -11.56
C LYS A 280 28.59 80.49 -12.19
N ASN A 281 28.20 79.22 -12.03
CA ASN A 281 26.85 78.80 -11.65
C ASN A 281 26.96 77.53 -10.79
N ASP A 282 26.01 77.32 -9.88
CA ASP A 282 25.98 76.21 -8.92
C ASP A 282 25.85 74.82 -9.58
N PRO A 283 26.27 73.74 -8.88
CA PRO A 283 25.75 72.41 -9.18
C PRO A 283 24.26 72.38 -8.83
N THR A 284 23.44 71.91 -9.78
CA THR A 284 21.99 71.84 -9.64
C THR A 284 21.59 70.89 -8.52
N VAL A 285 20.75 71.37 -7.60
CA VAL A 285 19.95 70.51 -6.71
C VAL A 285 18.96 69.76 -7.59
N ASP A 286 18.90 68.42 -7.47
CA ASP A 286 17.92 67.62 -8.19
C ASP A 286 16.50 67.97 -7.70
N GLN A 287 15.74 68.63 -8.58
CA GLN A 287 14.40 69.12 -8.27
C GLN A 287 13.37 67.99 -8.49
N TYR A 288 13.05 67.26 -7.41
CA TYR A 288 12.04 66.22 -7.41
C TYR A 288 10.65 66.80 -7.75
N MET A 289 10.06 66.36 -8.86
CA MET A 289 8.75 66.82 -9.34
C MET A 289 7.69 65.73 -9.14
N CYS A 290 6.54 66.09 -8.57
CA CYS A 290 5.45 65.14 -8.40
C CYS A 290 4.88 64.69 -9.76
N LEU A 291 4.86 63.38 -10.01
CA LEU A 291 4.42 62.80 -11.30
C LEU A 291 2.92 62.97 -11.61
N VAL A 292 2.11 63.44 -10.65
CA VAL A 292 0.66 63.64 -10.83
C VAL A 292 0.32 65.09 -11.18
N CYS A 293 1.01 66.07 -10.61
CA CYS A 293 0.74 67.49 -10.84
C CYS A 293 1.85 68.24 -11.59
N GLY A 294 3.03 67.62 -11.79
CA GLY A 294 4.18 68.22 -12.46
C GLY A 294 4.89 69.34 -11.68
N SER A 295 4.59 69.51 -10.40
CA SER A 295 5.19 70.55 -9.54
C SER A 295 6.13 69.94 -8.48
N GLY A 296 7.17 70.67 -8.10
CA GLY A 296 8.03 70.40 -6.93
C GLY A 296 7.76 71.34 -5.73
N SER A 297 6.66 72.10 -5.76
CA SER A 297 6.24 72.97 -4.64
C SER A 297 5.73 72.17 -3.44
N GLU A 298 6.07 72.57 -2.22
CA GLU A 298 5.75 71.86 -0.95
C GLU A 298 6.57 70.57 -0.74
N GLU A 299 7.90 70.71 -0.76
CA GLU A 299 8.88 69.63 -0.48
C GLU A 299 8.56 68.87 0.82
N ASP A 300 8.13 69.56 1.89
CA ASP A 300 7.72 68.97 3.18
C ASP A 300 6.58 67.93 3.09
N ARG A 301 5.89 67.87 1.95
CA ARG A 301 4.74 67.01 1.66
C ARG A 301 4.95 66.11 0.45
N LEU A 302 6.16 66.07 -0.11
CA LEU A 302 6.56 65.23 -1.23
C LEU A 302 7.10 63.89 -0.72
N LEU A 303 6.45 62.79 -1.10
CA LEU A 303 6.88 61.42 -0.79
C LEU A 303 7.69 60.86 -1.97
N LEU A 304 8.77 60.15 -1.66
CA LEU A 304 9.52 59.34 -2.61
C LEU A 304 9.11 57.87 -2.41
N CYS A 305 8.93 57.13 -3.51
CA CYS A 305 8.62 55.70 -3.47
C CYS A 305 9.90 54.87 -3.30
N ASP A 306 10.11 54.19 -2.17
CA ASP A 306 11.32 53.36 -1.94
C ASP A 306 11.37 52.05 -2.77
N GLY A 307 10.66 52.00 -3.90
CA GLY A 307 10.70 50.93 -4.90
C GLY A 307 10.93 51.40 -6.34
N CYS A 308 10.82 52.70 -6.63
CA CYS A 308 11.12 53.26 -7.96
C CYS A 308 11.60 54.72 -7.94
N ASP A 309 11.82 55.30 -6.76
CA ASP A 309 12.22 56.69 -6.48
C ASP A 309 11.31 57.79 -7.06
N ASP A 310 10.20 57.42 -7.73
CA ASP A 310 9.16 58.34 -8.20
C ASP A 310 8.61 59.22 -7.06
N SER A 311 8.46 60.52 -7.33
CA SER A 311 7.97 61.51 -6.36
C SER A 311 6.46 61.79 -6.48
N TYR A 312 5.76 61.86 -5.34
CA TYR A 312 4.32 62.14 -5.26
C TYR A 312 3.97 63.00 -4.04
N HIS A 313 3.19 64.08 -4.18
CA HIS A 313 2.68 64.78 -3.00
C HIS A 313 1.67 63.92 -2.25
N THR A 314 1.71 63.97 -0.92
CA THR A 314 0.69 63.41 0.00
C THR A 314 -0.75 63.70 -0.45
N PHE A 315 -1.03 64.91 -0.94
CA PHE A 315 -2.35 65.32 -1.45
C PHE A 315 -2.62 65.00 -2.93
N CYS A 316 -1.59 64.72 -3.73
CA CYS A 316 -1.73 64.26 -5.12
C CYS A 316 -1.94 62.74 -5.21
N LEU A 317 -1.68 62.02 -4.13
CA LEU A 317 -2.02 60.62 -4.00
C LEU A 317 -3.53 60.43 -3.84
N ILE A 318 -4.00 59.26 -4.24
CA ILE A 318 -5.41 58.87 -4.23
C ILE A 318 -5.48 57.52 -3.49
N PRO A 319 -5.94 57.49 -2.23
CA PRO A 319 -6.46 58.60 -1.43
C PRO A 319 -5.37 59.60 -0.95
N PRO A 320 -5.73 60.87 -0.69
CA PRO A 320 -4.83 61.85 -0.10
C PRO A 320 -4.37 61.47 1.31
N LEU A 321 -3.07 61.30 1.49
CA LEU A 321 -2.45 61.15 2.81
C LEU A 321 -2.46 62.50 3.53
N HIS A 322 -2.81 62.50 4.82
CA HIS A 322 -2.92 63.73 5.61
C HIS A 322 -1.59 64.08 6.30
N ASP A 323 -0.81 63.05 6.64
CA ASP A 323 0.53 63.11 7.23
C ASP A 323 1.48 62.22 6.41
N VAL A 324 2.79 62.46 6.53
CA VAL A 324 3.84 61.59 5.96
C VAL A 324 3.81 60.23 6.70
N PRO A 325 3.74 59.09 5.99
CA PRO A 325 3.77 57.76 6.61
C PRO A 325 5.01 57.53 7.48
N LYS A 326 4.85 56.78 8.59
CA LYS A 326 5.96 56.43 9.49
C LYS A 326 6.54 55.07 9.12
N GLY A 327 7.34 55.06 8.05
CA GLY A 327 7.99 53.87 7.51
C GLY A 327 8.03 53.90 5.98
N ASP A 328 8.49 52.80 5.39
CA ASP A 328 8.52 52.57 3.94
C ASP A 328 7.18 52.92 3.26
N TRP A 329 7.26 53.66 2.16
CA TRP A 329 6.11 54.00 1.33
C TRP A 329 6.34 53.58 -0.14
N ARG A 330 5.30 53.10 -0.80
CA ARG A 330 5.34 52.70 -2.22
C ARG A 330 4.22 53.40 -2.99
N CYS A 331 4.54 53.88 -4.19
CA CYS A 331 3.54 54.48 -5.07
C CYS A 331 2.55 53.44 -5.61
N PRO A 332 1.34 53.82 -6.07
CA PRO A 332 0.32 52.88 -6.56
C PRO A 332 0.80 51.90 -7.64
N LYS A 333 1.79 52.28 -8.48
CA LYS A 333 2.39 51.38 -9.47
C LYS A 333 3.24 50.30 -8.81
N CYS A 334 4.16 50.67 -7.91
CA CYS A 334 4.94 49.70 -7.14
C CYS A 334 4.07 48.87 -6.20
N LEU A 335 3.00 49.45 -5.64
CA LEU A 335 1.98 48.75 -4.86
C LEU A 335 1.30 47.64 -5.68
N ALA A 336 0.84 47.95 -6.90
CA ALA A 336 0.28 46.97 -7.82
C ALA A 336 1.31 45.94 -8.30
N GLN A 337 2.57 46.35 -8.46
CA GLN A 337 3.67 45.45 -8.83
C GLN A 337 4.06 44.49 -7.70
N GLU A 338 4.13 44.96 -6.45
CA GLU A 338 4.40 44.14 -5.25
C GLU A 338 3.23 43.22 -4.91
N CYS A 339 1.99 43.71 -4.94
CA CYS A 339 0.79 42.90 -4.74
C CYS A 339 0.52 41.94 -5.91
N GLY A 340 1.05 42.24 -7.09
CA GLY A 340 0.95 41.43 -8.31
C GLY A 340 2.12 40.47 -8.54
N LYS A 341 3.11 40.40 -7.65
CA LYS A 341 4.15 39.35 -7.71
C LYS A 341 3.49 37.98 -7.56
N PRO A 342 3.87 36.97 -8.36
CA PRO A 342 3.38 35.61 -8.18
C PRO A 342 3.75 35.13 -6.76
N GLN A 343 2.79 34.51 -6.08
CA GLN A 343 3.01 34.01 -4.73
C GLN A 343 4.13 32.95 -4.74
N VAL A 344 5.04 33.06 -3.76
CA VAL A 344 6.17 32.12 -3.60
C VAL A 344 5.62 30.69 -3.48
N ALA A 345 6.27 29.74 -4.13
CA ALA A 345 5.87 28.33 -4.07
C ALA A 345 5.84 27.85 -2.62
N PHE A 346 4.69 27.34 -2.18
CA PHE A 346 4.43 27.02 -0.79
C PHE A 346 4.98 25.63 -0.43
N GLY A 347 5.64 25.53 0.70
CA GLY A 347 6.13 24.27 1.27
C GLY A 347 6.41 24.43 2.76
N PHE A 348 6.53 23.31 3.48
CA PHE A 348 6.83 23.34 4.92
C PHE A 348 8.25 23.88 5.17
N GLU A 349 8.36 24.88 6.04
CA GLU A 349 9.65 25.43 6.46
C GLU A 349 10.45 24.37 7.25
N GLN A 350 11.76 24.27 7.04
CA GLN A 350 12.63 23.47 7.90
C GLN A 350 12.90 24.24 9.20
N ALA A 351 12.81 23.57 10.35
CA ALA A 351 13.14 24.18 11.62
C ALA A 351 14.64 24.54 11.67
N GLY A 352 14.97 25.70 12.23
CA GLY A 352 16.37 26.09 12.51
C GLY A 352 17.03 25.32 13.66
N ARG A 353 16.47 24.17 14.05
CA ARG A 353 16.90 23.35 15.18
C ARG A 353 16.98 21.89 14.76
N ASP A 354 18.05 21.24 15.18
CA ASP A 354 18.28 19.81 15.03
C ASP A 354 17.92 19.10 16.34
N TYR A 355 17.22 17.97 16.27
CA TYR A 355 16.77 17.20 17.44
C TYR A 355 17.23 15.74 17.32
N SER A 356 17.47 15.09 18.46
CA SER A 356 17.52 13.63 18.51
C SER A 356 16.11 13.08 18.75
N LEU A 357 15.88 11.79 18.45
CA LEU A 357 14.58 11.16 18.74
C LEU A 357 14.16 11.31 20.20
N ARG A 358 15.10 11.24 21.16
CA ARG A 358 14.80 11.47 22.58
C ARG A 358 14.33 12.90 22.85
N THR A 359 15.07 13.92 22.40
CA THR A 359 14.72 15.32 22.72
C THR A 359 13.46 15.79 21.99
N PHE A 360 13.18 15.23 20.81
CA PHE A 360 11.91 15.43 20.12
C PHE A 360 10.73 14.78 20.87
N GLY A 361 10.92 13.57 21.41
CA GLY A 361 9.92 12.90 22.25
C GLY A 361 9.59 13.68 23.52
N ASP A 362 10.60 14.14 24.26
CA ASP A 362 10.42 14.97 25.46
C ASP A 362 9.62 16.26 25.15
N MET A 363 9.87 16.87 23.98
CA MET A 363 9.13 18.06 23.50
C MET A 363 7.68 17.72 23.13
N ALA A 364 7.46 16.66 22.37
CA ALA A 364 6.15 16.22 21.90
C ALA A 364 5.22 15.83 23.06
N ASP A 365 5.74 15.09 24.05
CA ASP A 365 4.98 14.68 25.23
C ASP A 365 4.65 15.86 26.14
N SER A 366 5.61 16.78 26.33
CA SER A 366 5.37 18.04 27.06
C SER A 366 4.25 18.83 26.40
N PHE A 367 4.35 19.09 25.09
CA PHE A 367 3.33 19.80 24.30
C PHE A 367 1.94 19.19 24.45
N LYS A 368 1.81 17.87 24.27
CA LYS A 368 0.51 17.20 24.37
C LYS A 368 -0.06 17.25 25.80
N SER A 369 0.78 17.06 26.82
CA SER A 369 0.34 17.08 28.21
C SER A 369 -0.08 18.48 28.70
N ASP A 370 0.62 19.52 28.27
CA ASP A 370 0.28 20.92 28.56
C ASP A 370 -0.99 21.35 27.81
N TYR A 371 -1.17 20.93 26.55
CA TYR A 371 -2.34 21.28 25.73
C TYR A 371 -3.65 20.67 26.28
N PHE A 372 -3.65 19.39 26.63
CA PHE A 372 -4.85 18.70 27.13
C PHE A 372 -4.98 18.70 28.66
N ASN A 373 -3.98 19.21 29.39
CA ASN A 373 -3.86 19.13 30.85
C ASN A 373 -4.04 17.70 31.41
N MET A 374 -3.56 16.70 30.66
CA MET A 374 -3.70 15.27 30.95
C MET A 374 -2.41 14.52 30.62
N PRO A 375 -2.10 13.38 31.28
CA PRO A 375 -1.02 12.50 30.83
C PRO A 375 -1.27 12.04 29.39
N VAL A 376 -0.23 12.02 28.55
CA VAL A 376 -0.35 11.83 27.09
C VAL A 376 -1.17 10.60 26.68
N HIS A 377 -0.92 9.46 27.34
CA HIS A 377 -1.59 8.18 27.10
C HIS A 377 -3.04 8.10 27.63
N MET A 378 -3.50 9.09 28.40
CA MET A 378 -4.87 9.17 28.91
C MET A 378 -5.79 10.00 28.00
N VAL A 379 -5.26 10.68 26.99
CA VAL A 379 -6.03 11.50 26.06
C VAL A 379 -6.72 10.59 25.03
N PRO A 380 -8.06 10.56 24.93
CA PRO A 380 -8.77 9.70 23.98
C PRO A 380 -8.53 10.09 22.53
N THR A 381 -8.45 9.11 21.63
CA THR A 381 -8.14 9.35 20.20
C THR A 381 -9.19 10.22 19.49
N GLU A 382 -10.44 10.13 19.93
CA GLU A 382 -11.59 10.87 19.39
C GLU A 382 -11.54 12.35 19.81
N LEU A 383 -10.94 12.65 20.97
CA LEU A 383 -10.78 14.01 21.46
C LEU A 383 -9.74 14.75 20.63
N VAL A 384 -8.57 14.13 20.40
CA VAL A 384 -7.51 14.70 19.56
C VAL A 384 -7.98 14.86 18.11
N GLU A 385 -8.71 13.88 17.56
CA GLU A 385 -9.25 13.95 16.19
C GLU A 385 -10.23 15.12 16.01
N LYS A 386 -11.17 15.26 16.94
CA LYS A 386 -12.13 16.38 16.94
C LYS A 386 -11.42 17.73 17.08
N GLU A 387 -10.38 17.79 17.91
CA GLU A 387 -9.63 19.01 18.18
C GLU A 387 -8.71 19.39 17.01
N PHE A 388 -8.06 18.42 16.36
CA PHE A 388 -7.27 18.60 15.14
C PHE A 388 -8.11 19.29 14.05
N TRP A 389 -9.30 18.76 13.74
CA TRP A 389 -10.18 19.37 12.74
C TRP A 389 -10.76 20.71 13.16
N ARG A 390 -10.90 20.97 14.47
CA ARG A 390 -11.25 22.30 14.98
C ARG A 390 -10.13 23.30 14.68
N LEU A 391 -8.88 22.96 15.02
CA LEU A 391 -7.70 23.81 14.82
C LEU A 391 -7.48 24.12 13.33
N VAL A 392 -7.50 23.09 12.48
CA VAL A 392 -7.37 23.23 11.02
C VAL A 392 -8.46 24.14 10.40
N SER A 393 -9.65 24.20 11.00
CA SER A 393 -10.78 25.03 10.52
C SER A 393 -10.82 26.44 11.14
N THR A 394 -9.97 26.74 12.13
CA THR A 394 -10.04 27.97 12.95
C THR A 394 -8.95 28.96 12.53
N ILE A 395 -9.32 30.24 12.42
CA ILE A 395 -8.39 31.36 12.13
C ILE A 395 -8.14 32.27 13.35
N GLU A 396 -8.67 31.88 14.52
CA GLU A 396 -8.56 32.63 15.78
C GLU A 396 -7.40 32.14 16.67
N GLU A 397 -6.85 30.96 16.38
CA GLU A 397 -5.85 30.26 17.20
C GLU A 397 -4.75 29.67 16.30
N ASP A 398 -3.53 30.19 16.42
CA ASP A 398 -2.37 29.75 15.63
C ASP A 398 -1.61 28.64 16.37
N VAL A 399 -1.86 27.39 15.99
CA VAL A 399 -1.12 26.22 16.51
C VAL A 399 -0.08 25.77 15.49
N THR A 400 1.17 25.70 15.95
CA THR A 400 2.34 25.25 15.19
C THR A 400 2.88 23.95 15.78
N VAL A 401 3.22 22.98 14.93
CA VAL A 401 3.80 21.68 15.30
C VAL A 401 5.01 21.36 14.43
N GLU A 402 5.86 20.45 14.90
CA GLU A 402 7.08 20.00 14.20
C GLU A 402 6.90 18.55 13.67
N TYR A 403 7.51 18.19 12.55
CA TYR A 403 7.37 16.87 11.94
C TYR A 403 8.66 16.38 11.28
N GLY A 404 9.18 15.23 11.71
CA GLY A 404 10.26 14.54 10.99
C GLY A 404 9.67 13.77 9.81
N ALA A 405 9.80 14.32 8.60
CA ALA A 405 9.31 13.68 7.37
C ALA A 405 10.45 13.43 6.39
N ASP A 406 10.28 12.42 5.55
CA ASP A 406 11.11 12.15 4.37
C ASP A 406 12.59 11.85 4.71
N ILE A 407 12.81 11.23 5.86
CA ILE A 407 14.12 10.86 6.38
C ILE A 407 14.53 9.53 5.72
N ALA A 408 15.55 9.55 4.86
CA ALA A 408 15.95 8.37 4.11
C ALA A 408 16.68 7.33 4.98
N SER A 409 16.19 6.08 5.01
CA SER A 409 16.80 4.98 5.79
C SER A 409 18.28 4.71 5.46
N LYS A 410 18.73 5.07 4.25
CA LYS A 410 20.13 4.95 3.82
C LYS A 410 21.10 5.84 4.60
N GLU A 411 20.63 6.99 5.10
CA GLU A 411 21.46 7.96 5.83
C GLU A 411 21.34 7.76 7.34
N PHE A 412 20.13 7.46 7.83
CA PHE A 412 19.81 7.41 9.27
C PHE A 412 19.62 6.00 9.85
N GLY A 413 19.62 4.96 9.00
CA GLY A 413 19.28 3.57 9.36
C GLY A 413 17.79 3.30 9.23
N SER A 414 17.41 2.04 8.93
CA SER A 414 16.02 1.58 9.02
C SER A 414 15.65 1.26 10.47
N GLY A 415 14.38 1.41 10.82
CA GLY A 415 13.88 0.92 12.11
C GLY A 415 13.87 -0.62 12.18
N PHE A 416 13.83 -1.30 11.04
CA PHE A 416 14.00 -2.74 10.92
C PHE A 416 15.49 -3.16 10.92
N PRO A 417 15.81 -4.37 11.43
CA PRO A 417 17.14 -4.93 11.27
C PRO A 417 17.46 -5.23 9.79
N ILE A 418 18.71 -4.99 9.38
CA ILE A 418 19.22 -5.24 8.01
C ILE A 418 20.50 -6.08 8.10
N ARG A 419 20.70 -7.03 7.17
CA ARG A 419 21.91 -7.86 7.10
C ARG A 419 23.15 -6.99 6.86
N GLY A 420 24.16 -7.13 7.72
CA GLY A 420 25.37 -6.29 7.67
C GLY A 420 25.17 -4.85 8.16
N GLY A 421 24.04 -4.54 8.81
CA GLY A 421 23.79 -3.26 9.45
C GLY A 421 24.64 -3.02 10.71
N ARG A 422 24.50 -1.81 11.29
CA ARG A 422 25.22 -1.42 12.52
C ARG A 422 24.71 -2.16 13.78
N PHE A 423 23.45 -2.59 13.76
CA PHE A 423 22.81 -3.32 14.85
C PHE A 423 23.09 -4.83 14.71
N GLN A 424 23.66 -5.44 15.76
CA GLN A 424 23.81 -6.90 15.82
C GLN A 424 22.51 -7.53 16.31
N VAL A 425 21.89 -8.34 15.46
CA VAL A 425 20.63 -9.04 15.73
C VAL A 425 20.91 -10.27 16.61
N SER A 426 19.98 -10.61 17.51
CA SER A 426 20.10 -11.83 18.31
C SER A 426 19.80 -13.08 17.45
N PRO A 427 20.32 -14.27 17.79
CA PRO A 427 19.97 -15.51 17.08
C PRO A 427 18.46 -15.85 17.10
N GLU A 428 17.71 -15.29 18.06
CA GLU A 428 16.26 -15.47 18.19
C GLU A 428 15.48 -14.52 17.27
N ASP A 429 16.12 -13.44 16.80
CA ASP A 429 15.54 -12.39 15.94
C ASP A 429 16.03 -12.45 14.49
N GLU A 430 16.90 -13.41 14.12
CA GLU A 430 17.45 -13.50 12.75
C GLU A 430 16.36 -13.68 11.67
N ASP A 431 15.21 -14.28 12.01
CA ASP A 431 14.07 -14.45 11.10
C ASP A 431 13.53 -13.10 10.55
N TYR A 432 13.61 -12.02 11.34
CA TYR A 432 13.19 -10.68 10.91
C TYR A 432 14.10 -10.08 9.82
N LEU A 433 15.34 -10.56 9.67
CA LEU A 433 16.25 -10.14 8.61
C LEU A 433 15.80 -10.64 7.24
N SER A 434 15.19 -11.83 7.18
CA SER A 434 14.71 -12.46 5.94
C SER A 434 13.20 -12.34 5.73
N SER A 435 12.45 -11.83 6.71
CA SER A 435 11.00 -11.63 6.58
C SER A 435 10.66 -10.73 5.39
N GLY A 436 9.67 -11.13 4.59
CA GLY A 436 9.14 -10.30 3.50
C GLY A 436 8.38 -9.06 3.96
N TRP A 437 7.96 -9.00 5.24
CA TRP A 437 7.33 -7.84 5.86
C TRP A 437 8.32 -6.81 6.42
N ASN A 438 9.63 -7.10 6.36
CA ASN A 438 10.67 -6.10 6.56
C ASN A 438 10.67 -5.17 5.33
N LEU A 439 10.44 -3.88 5.55
CA LEU A 439 10.22 -2.92 4.45
C LEU A 439 11.45 -2.70 3.56
N ASN A 440 12.64 -3.11 4.00
CA ASN A 440 13.85 -3.13 3.17
C ASN A 440 13.87 -4.31 2.18
N ASN A 441 13.19 -5.41 2.52
CA ASN A 441 13.12 -6.61 1.67
C ASN A 441 11.97 -6.50 0.67
N MET A 442 10.83 -5.93 1.06
CA MET A 442 9.60 -5.95 0.26
C MET A 442 9.77 -5.43 -1.19
N PRO A 443 10.50 -4.33 -1.48
CA PRO A 443 10.72 -3.88 -2.86
C PRO A 443 11.63 -4.80 -3.69
N VAL A 444 12.43 -5.66 -3.03
CA VAL A 444 13.48 -6.49 -3.65
C VAL A 444 13.19 -8.00 -3.66
N ILE A 445 12.04 -8.44 -3.14
CA ILE A 445 11.53 -9.81 -3.34
C ILE A 445 11.31 -10.07 -4.84
N ASP A 446 11.63 -11.25 -5.36
CA ASP A 446 11.56 -11.57 -6.81
C ASP A 446 10.19 -11.28 -7.46
N SER A 447 9.10 -11.38 -6.70
CA SER A 447 7.74 -11.06 -7.16
C SER A 447 7.41 -9.55 -7.18
N SER A 448 8.29 -8.69 -6.66
CA SER A 448 8.17 -7.23 -6.74
C SER A 448 8.66 -6.73 -8.10
N VAL A 449 7.83 -5.93 -8.76
CA VAL A 449 8.15 -5.31 -10.05
C VAL A 449 9.38 -4.39 -9.97
N LEU A 450 9.65 -3.80 -8.80
CA LEU A 450 10.72 -2.83 -8.59
C LEU A 450 12.14 -3.43 -8.63
N THR A 451 12.28 -4.76 -8.54
CA THR A 451 13.57 -5.48 -8.70
C THR A 451 14.22 -5.26 -10.07
N HIS A 452 13.43 -4.96 -11.11
CA HIS A 452 13.91 -4.77 -12.48
C HIS A 452 14.33 -3.32 -12.78
N ILE A 453 14.00 -2.37 -11.92
CA ILE A 453 14.51 -0.99 -11.99
C ILE A 453 15.97 -0.99 -11.54
N THR A 454 16.87 -0.34 -12.28
CA THR A 454 18.31 -0.32 -11.93
C THR A 454 18.71 0.82 -10.99
N ALA A 455 17.86 1.83 -10.82
CA ALA A 455 18.09 2.92 -9.87
C ALA A 455 17.66 2.53 -8.43
N ASP A 456 18.40 3.01 -7.43
CA ASP A 456 17.97 3.00 -6.03
C ASP A 456 17.16 4.27 -5.75
N ILE A 457 15.84 4.16 -5.84
CA ILE A 457 14.91 5.27 -5.67
C ILE A 457 14.49 5.32 -4.19
N CYS A 458 14.87 6.40 -3.50
CA CYS A 458 14.40 6.72 -2.16
C CYS A 458 12.86 6.80 -2.14
N GLY A 459 12.22 6.16 -1.16
CA GLY A 459 10.75 6.05 -1.06
C GLY A 459 10.24 4.74 -1.66
N MET A 460 10.77 4.34 -2.83
CA MET A 460 10.30 3.15 -3.55
C MET A 460 11.10 1.87 -3.28
N LYS A 461 12.42 1.96 -3.20
CA LYS A 461 13.29 0.81 -2.86
C LYS A 461 13.90 0.90 -1.46
N LEU A 462 14.05 2.13 -0.97
CA LEU A 462 14.65 2.42 0.31
C LEU A 462 13.57 3.09 1.17
N PRO A 463 13.18 2.49 2.32
CA PRO A 463 12.12 3.04 3.16
C PRO A 463 12.38 4.46 3.66
N TRP A 464 11.30 5.19 3.90
CA TRP A 464 11.31 6.53 4.49
C TRP A 464 10.80 6.49 5.92
N LEU A 465 11.51 7.19 6.81
CA LEU A 465 11.20 7.27 8.24
C LEU A 465 10.38 8.53 8.51
N TYR A 466 9.42 8.39 9.42
CA TYR A 466 8.48 9.43 9.80
C TYR A 466 8.36 9.52 11.31
N VAL A 467 8.83 10.63 11.88
CA VAL A 467 8.81 10.92 13.33
C VAL A 467 7.68 11.89 13.61
N GLY A 468 6.57 11.37 14.17
CA GLY A 468 5.35 12.13 14.46
C GLY A 468 5.34 12.77 15.85
N MET A 469 4.60 13.86 16.01
CA MET A 469 4.16 14.40 17.31
C MET A 469 2.65 14.65 17.29
N CYS A 470 2.05 15.03 18.41
CA CYS A 470 0.62 15.35 18.47
C CYS A 470 0.24 16.42 17.42
N PHE A 471 -0.80 16.15 16.63
CA PHE A 471 -1.29 16.94 15.50
C PHE A 471 -0.36 17.04 14.26
N SER A 472 0.85 16.48 14.27
CA SER A 472 1.68 16.48 13.05
C SER A 472 1.02 15.64 11.96
N SER A 473 0.96 16.15 10.74
CA SER A 473 0.01 15.68 9.73
C SER A 473 0.61 15.52 8.33
N PHE A 474 -0.07 14.71 7.51
CA PHE A 474 0.22 14.52 6.10
C PHE A 474 -1.06 14.78 5.30
N CYS A 475 -0.91 15.62 4.28
CA CYS A 475 -1.99 16.12 3.43
C CYS A 475 -2.57 15.03 2.51
N TRP A 476 -3.67 15.35 1.81
CA TRP A 476 -4.23 14.44 0.81
C TRP A 476 -3.26 14.25 -0.35
N HIS A 477 -2.88 12.99 -0.59
CA HIS A 477 -2.02 12.63 -1.70
C HIS A 477 -2.23 11.20 -2.18
N ILE A 478 -1.62 10.90 -3.32
CA ILE A 478 -1.48 9.57 -3.92
C ILE A 478 0.00 9.29 -4.14
N GLU A 479 0.36 8.02 -4.14
CA GLU A 479 1.73 7.57 -4.36
C GLU A 479 2.23 7.84 -5.78
N ASP A 480 3.55 8.01 -5.92
CA ASP A 480 4.17 8.19 -7.22
C ASP A 480 3.94 6.97 -8.14
N HIS A 481 3.67 7.27 -9.41
CA HIS A 481 3.18 6.30 -10.42
C HIS A 481 1.90 5.53 -10.02
N TRP A 482 1.11 6.06 -9.08
CA TRP A 482 -0.05 5.36 -8.49
C TRP A 482 0.33 3.98 -7.92
N SER A 483 1.53 3.84 -7.38
CA SER A 483 2.02 2.59 -6.75
C SER A 483 1.26 2.26 -5.45
N TYR A 484 1.55 1.09 -4.88
CA TYR A 484 1.15 0.81 -3.49
C TYR A 484 2.09 1.54 -2.54
N SER A 485 1.62 1.72 -1.31
CA SER A 485 2.46 2.08 -0.17
C SER A 485 2.08 1.21 1.02
N ILE A 486 3.09 0.84 1.80
CA ILE A 486 2.92 0.16 3.09
C ILE A 486 3.63 0.98 4.14
N ASN A 487 2.93 1.24 5.25
CA ASN A 487 3.46 1.93 6.42
C ASN A 487 3.43 0.99 7.62
N TYR A 488 4.55 0.88 8.33
CA TYR A 488 4.66 0.18 9.61
C TYR A 488 4.89 1.18 10.74
N LEU A 489 4.10 1.09 11.81
CA LEU A 489 4.31 1.90 13.01
C LEU A 489 5.13 1.10 14.01
N HIS A 490 6.44 1.40 14.12
CA HIS A 490 7.36 0.67 14.98
C HIS A 490 6.95 0.78 16.46
N TRP A 491 6.73 2.01 16.94
CA TRP A 491 6.35 2.29 18.33
C TRP A 491 5.77 3.71 18.48
N GLY A 492 5.20 3.98 19.66
CA GLY A 492 4.65 5.27 20.05
C GLY A 492 3.12 5.33 19.99
N GLU A 493 2.59 6.55 20.04
CA GLU A 493 1.14 6.80 20.03
C GLU A 493 0.52 6.61 18.63
N PRO A 494 -0.79 6.32 18.51
CA PRO A 494 -1.38 5.93 17.23
C PRO A 494 -1.28 6.98 16.11
N LYS A 495 -1.28 6.52 14.86
CA LYS A 495 -1.37 7.36 13.66
C LYS A 495 -2.79 7.27 13.10
N THR A 496 -3.49 8.39 12.95
CA THR A 496 -4.83 8.45 12.38
C THR A 496 -4.74 8.59 10.87
N TRP A 497 -5.40 7.70 10.13
CA TRP A 497 -5.45 7.71 8.68
C TRP A 497 -6.86 7.98 8.17
N TYR A 498 -6.95 8.65 7.03
CA TYR A 498 -8.12 8.75 6.17
C TYR A 498 -7.75 8.26 4.77
N GLY A 499 -8.62 7.45 4.16
CA GLY A 499 -8.42 6.92 2.82
C GLY A 499 -9.67 7.06 1.96
N ALA A 500 -9.45 7.39 0.69
CA ALA A 500 -10.45 7.39 -0.37
C ALA A 500 -10.02 6.38 -1.45
N PRO A 501 -10.92 5.50 -1.91
CA PRO A 501 -10.59 4.46 -2.88
C PRO A 501 -10.27 5.02 -4.27
N GLY A 502 -9.42 4.33 -5.03
CA GLY A 502 -8.91 4.81 -6.33
C GLY A 502 -9.99 5.11 -7.37
N TYR A 503 -11.15 4.43 -7.33
CA TYR A 503 -12.29 4.75 -8.20
C TYR A 503 -12.96 6.09 -7.89
N ALA A 504 -12.70 6.67 -6.71
CA ALA A 504 -13.22 7.96 -6.28
C ALA A 504 -12.21 9.10 -6.44
N ALA A 505 -10.98 8.82 -6.90
CA ALA A 505 -9.91 9.81 -7.06
C ALA A 505 -10.35 11.03 -7.89
N GLU A 506 -10.87 10.83 -9.10
CA GLU A 506 -11.32 11.91 -9.99
C GLU A 506 -12.46 12.75 -9.39
N LYS A 507 -13.28 12.12 -8.53
CA LYS A 507 -14.34 12.81 -7.81
C LYS A 507 -13.79 13.67 -6.66
N LEU A 508 -12.78 13.18 -5.95
CA LEU A 508 -12.06 13.92 -4.92
C LEU A 508 -11.32 15.12 -5.54
N GLU A 509 -10.56 14.89 -6.61
CA GLU A 509 -9.87 15.93 -7.41
C GLU A 509 -10.86 17.01 -7.86
N GLY A 510 -12.00 16.63 -8.46
CA GLY A 510 -13.04 17.57 -8.89
C GLY A 510 -13.73 18.33 -7.75
N VAL A 511 -13.84 17.74 -6.56
CA VAL A 511 -14.36 18.43 -5.36
C VAL A 511 -13.32 19.43 -4.82
N MET A 512 -12.04 19.08 -4.78
CA MET A 512 -10.97 20.00 -4.40
C MET A 512 -10.93 21.21 -5.35
N MET A 513 -10.91 20.97 -6.67
CA MET A 513 -10.95 22.03 -7.69
C MET A 513 -12.17 22.94 -7.54
N LYS A 514 -13.35 22.38 -7.23
CA LYS A 514 -14.59 23.15 -7.05
C LYS A 514 -14.58 24.02 -5.78
N LEU A 515 -13.90 23.59 -4.72
CA LEU A 515 -13.89 24.28 -3.43
C LEU A 515 -12.84 25.39 -3.34
N ALA A 516 -11.75 25.30 -4.11
CA ALA A 516 -10.67 26.30 -4.14
C ALA A 516 -10.19 26.64 -5.58
N PRO A 517 -11.08 27.05 -6.51
CA PRO A 517 -10.74 27.22 -7.93
C PRO A 517 -9.62 28.26 -8.15
N GLU A 518 -9.68 29.40 -7.45
CA GLU A 518 -8.67 30.48 -7.47
C GLU A 518 -7.24 29.94 -7.21
N LEU A 519 -7.13 28.91 -6.38
CA LEU A 519 -5.86 28.32 -5.97
C LEU A 519 -5.33 27.33 -7.04
N PHE A 520 -6.20 26.61 -7.73
CA PHE A 520 -5.83 25.73 -8.86
C PHE A 520 -5.61 26.48 -10.18
N GLU A 521 -6.27 27.63 -10.38
CA GLU A 521 -5.96 28.53 -11.49
C GLU A 521 -4.55 29.13 -11.37
N SER A 522 -4.11 29.45 -10.14
CA SER A 522 -2.75 29.94 -9.91
C SER A 522 -1.69 28.82 -9.89
N GLN A 523 -2.02 27.63 -9.39
CA GLN A 523 -1.13 26.46 -9.36
C GLN A 523 -1.89 25.16 -9.75
N PRO A 524 -1.92 24.80 -11.05
CA PRO A 524 -2.62 23.60 -11.53
C PRO A 524 -2.10 22.29 -10.91
N ASP A 525 -0.83 22.26 -10.50
CA ASP A 525 -0.16 21.09 -9.93
C ASP A 525 -0.33 20.98 -8.40
N LEU A 526 -1.10 21.88 -7.76
CA LEU A 526 -1.24 21.90 -6.30
C LEU A 526 -1.78 20.58 -5.71
N LEU A 527 -2.62 19.84 -6.46
CA LEU A 527 -3.11 18.51 -6.05
C LEU A 527 -1.97 17.52 -5.75
N HIS A 528 -0.79 17.75 -6.31
CA HIS A 528 0.36 16.87 -6.23
C HIS A 528 1.44 17.35 -5.26
N GLN A 529 1.36 18.60 -4.80
CA GLN A 529 2.40 19.25 -4.00
C GLN A 529 2.33 18.93 -2.50
N LEU A 530 1.46 18.02 -2.05
CA LEU A 530 1.40 17.53 -0.65
C LEU A 530 1.13 18.62 0.43
N VAL A 531 0.58 19.78 0.06
CA VAL A 531 0.40 20.94 0.97
C VAL A 531 -1.05 21.24 1.38
N THR A 532 -2.03 20.42 0.99
CA THR A 532 -3.45 20.70 1.28
C THR A 532 -4.12 19.53 2.01
N ILE A 533 -4.60 19.80 3.24
CA ILE A 533 -5.57 18.94 3.89
C ILE A 533 -7.00 19.42 3.56
N MET A 534 -7.96 18.51 3.56
CA MET A 534 -9.38 18.84 3.40
C MET A 534 -10.20 17.98 4.35
N ASN A 535 -11.07 18.61 5.14
CA ASN A 535 -11.91 17.89 6.09
C ASN A 535 -12.72 16.74 5.43
N PRO A 536 -12.59 15.48 5.90
CA PRO A 536 -13.34 14.31 5.42
C PRO A 536 -14.85 14.54 5.31
N ASN A 537 -15.45 15.30 6.24
CA ASN A 537 -16.89 15.57 6.20
C ASN A 537 -17.28 16.42 4.99
N THR A 538 -16.42 17.36 4.57
CA THR A 538 -16.64 18.14 3.35
C THR A 538 -16.61 17.25 2.11
N LEU A 539 -15.68 16.29 2.03
CA LEU A 539 -15.59 15.32 0.95
C LEU A 539 -16.80 14.36 0.93
N MET A 540 -17.18 13.82 2.10
CA MET A 540 -18.34 12.94 2.27
C MET A 540 -19.66 13.64 1.92
N ASN A 541 -19.82 14.92 2.25
CA ASN A 541 -21.00 15.72 1.90
C ASN A 541 -21.11 15.96 0.36
N HIS A 542 -20.00 15.89 -0.38
CA HIS A 542 -19.99 15.86 -1.83
C HIS A 542 -20.08 14.43 -2.41
N GLY A 543 -20.29 13.43 -1.55
CA GLY A 543 -20.45 12.03 -1.89
C GLY A 543 -19.15 11.31 -2.27
N VAL A 544 -17.99 11.79 -1.82
CA VAL A 544 -16.74 11.03 -1.90
C VAL A 544 -16.72 10.03 -0.74
N PRO A 545 -16.55 8.71 -0.98
CA PRO A 545 -16.42 7.73 0.09
C PRO A 545 -15.05 7.90 0.79
N ILE A 546 -15.08 8.23 2.08
CA ILE A 546 -13.89 8.32 2.94
C ILE A 546 -14.01 7.28 4.05
N TYR A 547 -12.92 6.57 4.31
CA TYR A 547 -12.78 5.64 5.43
C TYR A 547 -11.63 6.10 6.33
N ARG A 548 -11.59 5.63 7.58
CA ARG A 548 -10.51 5.96 8.55
C ARG A 548 -9.98 4.74 9.29
N THR A 549 -8.84 4.90 9.98
CA THR A 549 -8.37 3.96 11.00
C THR A 549 -7.35 4.62 11.93
N ASN A 550 -7.32 4.21 13.20
CA ASN A 550 -6.16 4.44 14.08
C ASN A 550 -5.18 3.27 13.92
N GLN A 551 -3.98 3.52 13.38
CA GLN A 551 -2.87 2.58 13.35
C GLN A 551 -2.14 2.62 14.70
N CYS A 552 -2.10 1.50 15.41
CA CYS A 552 -1.35 1.33 16.65
C CYS A 552 0.06 0.76 16.40
N ALA A 553 0.93 0.84 17.39
CA ALA A 553 2.27 0.25 17.31
C ALA A 553 2.21 -1.26 17.00
N GLY A 554 3.07 -1.72 16.08
CA GLY A 554 3.05 -3.07 15.55
C GLY A 554 2.04 -3.33 14.42
N GLU A 555 1.21 -2.35 14.02
CA GLU A 555 0.26 -2.50 12.92
C GLU A 555 0.78 -1.91 11.59
N PHE A 556 0.48 -2.59 10.49
CA PHE A 556 0.71 -2.10 9.13
C PHE A 556 -0.54 -1.41 8.58
N VAL A 557 -0.36 -0.32 7.82
CA VAL A 557 -1.39 0.25 6.93
C VAL A 557 -0.93 0.10 5.49
N ILE A 558 -1.83 -0.34 4.62
CA ILE A 558 -1.58 -0.53 3.18
C ILE A 558 -2.48 0.41 2.39
N THR A 559 -1.86 1.21 1.53
CA THR A 559 -2.50 2.11 0.56
C THR A 559 -2.49 1.45 -0.81
N PHE A 560 -3.65 1.46 -1.48
CA PHE A 560 -3.84 0.87 -2.81
C PHE A 560 -3.57 1.89 -3.94
N PRO A 561 -3.30 1.44 -5.18
CA PRO A 561 -3.09 2.28 -6.34
C PRO A 561 -4.15 3.37 -6.50
N ARG A 562 -3.68 4.60 -6.74
CA ARG A 562 -4.50 5.82 -6.89
C ARG A 562 -5.41 6.12 -5.70
N ALA A 563 -5.27 5.45 -4.55
CA ALA A 563 -6.03 5.74 -3.35
C ALA A 563 -5.49 7.00 -2.67
N TYR A 564 -6.32 8.05 -2.67
CA TYR A 564 -6.00 9.27 -1.94
C TYR A 564 -6.01 8.99 -0.44
N HIS A 565 -4.99 9.46 0.26
CA HIS A 565 -4.91 9.31 1.71
C HIS A 565 -4.31 10.54 2.40
N SER A 566 -4.68 10.75 3.65
CA SER A 566 -4.23 11.83 4.53
C SER A 566 -4.29 11.38 5.99
N GLY A 567 -3.76 12.16 6.92
CA GLY A 567 -3.82 11.78 8.34
C GLY A 567 -3.00 12.67 9.27
N PHE A 568 -3.02 12.32 10.54
CA PHE A 568 -2.28 13.01 11.60
C PHE A 568 -1.90 12.06 12.74
N ASN A 569 -0.88 12.43 13.51
CA ASN A 569 -0.39 11.65 14.63
C ASN A 569 -1.07 12.04 15.95
N GLN A 570 -1.45 11.05 16.75
CA GLN A 570 -2.09 11.25 18.05
C GLN A 570 -1.10 11.75 19.12
N GLY A 571 0.20 11.59 18.89
CA GLY A 571 1.27 11.91 19.82
C GLY A 571 2.64 11.53 19.25
N PHE A 572 3.63 11.37 20.12
CA PHE A 572 4.99 10.99 19.72
C PHE A 572 5.01 9.55 19.15
N ASN A 573 5.49 9.38 17.91
CA ASN A 573 5.63 8.06 17.29
C ASN A 573 6.72 7.98 16.22
N PHE A 574 7.09 6.75 15.87
CA PHE A 574 8.06 6.44 14.82
C PHE A 574 7.47 5.43 13.84
N ALA A 575 7.32 5.84 12.59
CA ALA A 575 6.83 5.00 11.50
C ALA A 575 7.86 4.90 10.37
N GLU A 576 7.74 3.85 9.57
CA GLU A 576 8.55 3.62 8.38
C GLU A 576 7.63 3.20 7.24
N ALA A 577 7.83 3.74 6.03
CA ALA A 577 7.02 3.42 4.87
C ALA A 577 7.87 3.13 3.63
N VAL A 578 7.32 2.36 2.69
CA VAL A 578 7.94 2.12 1.39
C VAL A 578 6.86 1.89 0.33
N ASN A 579 7.10 2.38 -0.88
CA ASN A 579 6.26 2.01 -2.02
C ASN A 579 6.60 0.60 -2.53
N PHE A 580 5.63 -0.06 -3.14
CA PHE A 580 5.86 -1.30 -3.85
C PHE A 580 4.93 -1.44 -5.06
N CYS A 581 5.30 -2.31 -5.99
CA CYS A 581 4.52 -2.57 -7.20
C CYS A 581 4.34 -4.08 -7.38
N THR A 582 3.08 -4.51 -7.33
CA THR A 582 2.63 -5.89 -7.65
C THR A 582 2.08 -5.96 -9.08
N MET A 583 1.72 -7.16 -9.54
CA MET A 583 1.47 -7.36 -10.97
C MET A 583 0.23 -6.68 -11.56
N ASP A 584 -0.82 -6.60 -10.77
CA ASP A 584 -2.05 -5.84 -11.04
C ASP A 584 -1.81 -4.34 -11.28
N TRP A 585 -0.71 -3.77 -10.78
CA TRP A 585 -0.42 -2.35 -10.92
C TRP A 585 0.10 -2.02 -12.32
N MET A 586 0.65 -2.97 -13.09
CA MET A 586 1.26 -2.68 -14.40
C MET A 586 0.36 -1.84 -15.34
N PRO A 587 -0.93 -2.20 -15.57
CA PRO A 587 -1.82 -1.37 -16.38
C PRO A 587 -2.07 0.03 -15.78
N MET A 588 -2.13 0.14 -14.45
CA MET A 588 -2.32 1.42 -13.76
C MET A 588 -1.07 2.31 -13.81
N GLY A 589 0.14 1.73 -13.73
CA GLY A 589 1.40 2.44 -13.97
C GLY A 589 1.45 3.05 -15.37
N ARG A 590 1.06 2.29 -16.41
CA ARG A 590 0.93 2.81 -17.78
C ARG A 590 -0.10 3.95 -17.89
N MET A 591 -1.28 3.77 -17.30
CA MET A 591 -2.30 4.83 -17.23
C MET A 591 -1.82 6.08 -16.47
N CYS A 592 -1.01 5.90 -15.42
CA CYS A 592 -0.41 6.99 -14.66
C CYS A 592 0.62 7.76 -15.50
N VAL A 593 1.48 7.09 -16.26
CA VAL A 593 2.43 7.76 -17.18
C VAL A 593 1.68 8.54 -18.26
N ASP A 594 0.59 8.01 -18.80
CA ASP A 594 -0.26 8.74 -19.74
C ASP A 594 -0.96 9.95 -19.10
N HIS A 595 -1.31 9.87 -17.81
CA HIS A 595 -1.85 10.98 -17.04
C HIS A 595 -0.78 12.05 -16.74
N TYR A 596 0.40 11.66 -16.25
CA TYR A 596 1.55 12.55 -16.03
C TYR A 596 1.95 13.27 -17.32
N ARG A 597 1.89 12.59 -18.48
CA ARG A 597 2.13 13.19 -19.81
C ARG A 597 1.17 14.35 -20.12
N ARG A 598 -0.10 14.27 -19.71
CA ARG A 598 -1.09 15.34 -19.90
C ARG A 598 -0.89 16.52 -18.95
N LEU A 599 -0.28 16.28 -17.80
CA LEU A 599 0.04 17.29 -16.78
C LEU A 599 1.42 17.94 -16.94
N ASN A 600 2.25 17.44 -17.87
CA ASN A 600 3.67 17.77 -17.99
C ASN A 600 4.51 17.44 -16.74
N ARG A 601 4.09 16.44 -15.95
CA ARG A 601 4.76 16.00 -14.71
C ARG A 601 5.94 15.07 -15.02
N TYR A 602 7.04 15.24 -14.28
CA TYR A 602 8.21 14.37 -14.33
C TYR A 602 7.88 12.93 -13.88
N CYS A 603 8.48 11.95 -14.55
CA CYS A 603 8.35 10.54 -14.16
C CYS A 603 9.58 10.12 -13.34
N VAL A 604 9.37 9.55 -12.15
CA VAL A 604 10.46 9.12 -11.23
C VAL A 604 11.35 8.02 -11.83
N PHE A 605 10.82 7.25 -12.78
CA PHE A 605 11.52 6.26 -13.60
C PHE A 605 10.74 6.03 -14.91
N SER A 606 11.36 5.36 -15.89
CA SER A 606 10.66 4.95 -17.11
C SER A 606 9.93 3.62 -16.92
N HIS A 607 8.59 3.64 -17.05
CA HIS A 607 7.77 2.43 -16.98
C HIS A 607 8.08 1.45 -18.12
N ASP A 608 8.33 1.95 -19.34
CA ASP A 608 8.67 1.09 -20.48
C ASP A 608 10.06 0.45 -20.33
N GLU A 609 11.03 1.14 -19.71
CA GLU A 609 12.35 0.55 -19.40
C GLU A 609 12.22 -0.65 -18.46
N MET A 610 11.42 -0.50 -17.40
CA MET A 610 11.12 -1.54 -16.44
C MET A 610 10.45 -2.74 -17.13
N VAL A 611 9.42 -2.51 -17.96
CA VAL A 611 8.76 -3.57 -18.76
C VAL A 611 9.74 -4.30 -19.67
N CYS A 612 10.65 -3.59 -20.36
CA CYS A 612 11.68 -4.23 -21.18
C CYS A 612 12.69 -5.04 -20.36
N LYS A 613 13.16 -4.52 -19.22
CA LYS A 613 14.08 -5.23 -18.30
C LYS A 613 13.44 -6.44 -17.61
N MET A 614 12.11 -6.54 -17.63
CA MET A 614 11.37 -7.74 -17.24
C MET A 614 11.32 -8.74 -18.39
N ALA A 615 10.89 -8.31 -19.57
CA ALA A 615 10.85 -9.13 -20.78
C ALA A 615 12.21 -9.80 -21.09
N SER A 616 13.33 -9.08 -20.94
CA SER A 616 14.68 -9.62 -21.17
C SER A 616 15.13 -10.66 -20.13
N LYS A 617 14.37 -10.88 -19.03
CA LYS A 617 14.62 -11.92 -18.02
C LYS A 617 13.57 -13.03 -18.03
N ALA A 618 12.70 -13.08 -19.05
CA ALA A 618 11.59 -14.03 -19.13
C ALA A 618 12.03 -15.51 -19.00
N ASP A 619 13.24 -15.84 -19.48
CA ASP A 619 13.78 -17.21 -19.53
C ASP A 619 14.18 -17.80 -18.18
N THR A 620 14.42 -16.99 -17.13
CA THR A 620 15.08 -17.49 -15.90
C THR A 620 14.16 -17.65 -14.69
N THR A 621 13.30 -16.68 -14.34
CA THR A 621 12.50 -16.73 -13.09
C THR A 621 11.15 -15.99 -13.14
N MET A 622 10.73 -15.48 -14.30
CA MET A 622 9.63 -14.50 -14.35
C MET A 622 8.25 -15.09 -13.98
N ASP A 623 7.40 -14.35 -13.27
CA ASP A 623 6.01 -14.77 -13.02
C ASP A 623 5.16 -14.83 -14.31
N VAL A 624 4.08 -15.61 -14.29
CA VAL A 624 3.18 -15.82 -15.43
C VAL A 624 2.23 -14.64 -15.63
N ALA A 625 1.66 -14.08 -14.54
CA ALA A 625 0.83 -12.89 -14.65
C ALA A 625 1.67 -11.69 -15.10
N LEU A 626 2.95 -11.66 -14.69
CA LEU A 626 3.98 -10.78 -15.22
C LEU A 626 4.18 -10.93 -16.73
N ALA A 627 4.34 -12.15 -17.23
CA ALA A 627 4.47 -12.39 -18.65
C ALA A 627 3.29 -11.82 -19.47
N SER A 628 2.06 -12.13 -19.09
CA SER A 628 0.86 -11.65 -19.79
C SER A 628 0.70 -10.11 -19.77
N ALA A 629 1.10 -9.45 -18.68
CA ALA A 629 1.08 -7.99 -18.61
C ALA A 629 2.07 -7.35 -19.60
N VAL A 630 3.32 -7.85 -19.61
CA VAL A 630 4.40 -7.38 -20.48
C VAL A 630 4.09 -7.58 -21.97
N GLN A 631 3.48 -8.72 -22.34
CA GLN A 631 3.12 -9.03 -23.73
C GLN A 631 2.26 -7.94 -24.39
N ARG A 632 1.24 -7.43 -23.68
CA ARG A 632 0.31 -6.41 -24.20
C ARG A 632 0.99 -5.06 -24.44
N ASP A 633 2.03 -4.77 -23.68
CA ASP A 633 2.73 -3.49 -23.68
C ASP A 633 3.79 -3.37 -24.79
N MET A 634 4.24 -4.50 -25.36
CA MET A 634 5.33 -4.53 -26.34
C MET A 634 4.89 -4.34 -27.81
N THR A 635 3.61 -4.06 -28.09
CA THR A 635 3.11 -4.05 -29.47
C THR A 635 3.32 -2.73 -30.21
N GLY A 636 4.37 -2.69 -31.05
CA GLY A 636 4.47 -1.87 -32.26
C GLY A 636 5.44 -0.67 -32.22
N VAL A 637 6.19 -0.47 -33.33
CA VAL A 637 6.74 0.79 -33.90
C VAL A 637 7.54 0.46 -35.19
N GLN A 638 7.80 1.42 -36.09
CA GLN A 638 8.56 1.19 -37.35
C GLN A 638 9.65 2.25 -37.63
N ARG A 639 10.79 1.77 -38.17
CA ARG A 639 11.94 2.44 -38.88
C ARG A 639 12.58 3.70 -38.29
N SER A 640 13.88 3.62 -37.98
CA SER A 640 14.54 4.50 -37.01
C SER A 640 16.08 4.29 -36.91
N GLN A 641 16.81 5.08 -36.09
CA GLN A 641 18.25 4.98 -35.72
C GLN A 641 18.45 4.49 -34.27
N GLN A 642 19.28 3.49 -34.02
CA GLN A 642 19.36 2.85 -32.70
C GLN A 642 20.05 3.76 -31.66
N ALA A 643 19.49 3.83 -30.46
CA ALA A 643 19.95 4.67 -29.36
C ALA A 643 19.96 3.91 -28.02
N GLU A 644 21.08 4.03 -27.29
CA GLU A 644 21.33 3.33 -26.02
C GLU A 644 20.83 4.16 -24.82
N TYR A 645 19.51 4.26 -24.68
CA TYR A 645 18.88 5.04 -23.60
C TYR A 645 19.23 4.58 -22.18
N ASP A 646 19.73 3.35 -21.98
CA ASP A 646 20.16 2.84 -20.66
C ASP A 646 21.40 3.55 -20.10
N LEU A 647 22.20 4.19 -20.95
CA LEU A 647 23.44 4.90 -20.56
C LEU A 647 23.23 6.40 -20.33
N LEU A 648 22.08 6.95 -20.72
CA LEU A 648 21.76 8.36 -20.59
C LEU A 648 21.06 8.64 -19.24
N PRO A 649 21.42 9.73 -18.53
CA PRO A 649 20.69 10.14 -17.35
C PRO A 649 19.26 10.56 -17.72
N ASP A 650 18.31 10.41 -16.78
CA ASP A 650 16.90 10.66 -17.06
C ASP A 650 16.63 12.03 -17.66
N GLU A 651 17.32 13.07 -17.19
CA GLU A 651 17.23 14.47 -17.65
C GLU A 651 17.48 14.62 -19.17
N GLU A 652 18.41 13.86 -19.75
CA GLU A 652 18.79 13.95 -21.17
C GLU A 652 17.82 13.20 -22.10
N ARG A 653 17.01 12.28 -21.55
CA ARG A 653 16.04 11.47 -22.29
C ARG A 653 14.58 11.87 -22.04
N GLN A 654 14.33 13.03 -21.43
CA GLN A 654 12.97 13.55 -21.25
C GLN A 654 12.43 14.24 -22.51
N CYS A 655 11.12 14.12 -22.75
CA CYS A 655 10.45 14.96 -23.72
C CYS A 655 10.44 16.43 -23.26
N SER A 656 10.92 17.34 -24.12
CA SER A 656 11.00 18.78 -23.86
C SER A 656 9.65 19.48 -23.58
N LYS A 657 8.53 18.82 -23.90
CA LYS A 657 7.16 19.29 -23.63
C LYS A 657 6.57 18.65 -22.38
N CYS A 658 6.28 17.37 -22.45
CA CYS A 658 5.54 16.66 -21.41
C CYS A 658 6.38 16.05 -20.29
N ARG A 659 7.71 16.25 -20.31
CA ARG A 659 8.67 15.76 -19.30
C ARG A 659 8.73 14.24 -19.08
N THR A 660 7.97 13.46 -19.86
CA THR A 660 8.03 11.99 -19.85
C THR A 660 9.40 11.49 -20.30
N THR A 661 9.99 10.61 -19.48
CA THR A 661 11.23 9.88 -19.78
C THR A 661 11.00 8.91 -20.95
N CYS A 662 11.65 9.17 -22.09
CA CYS A 662 11.51 8.38 -23.30
C CYS A 662 12.52 7.22 -23.30
N TYR A 663 12.04 5.99 -23.52
CA TYR A 663 12.89 4.79 -23.55
C TYR A 663 12.77 3.99 -24.85
N LEU A 664 11.56 3.61 -25.25
CA LEU A 664 11.36 2.81 -26.47
C LEU A 664 11.75 3.58 -27.74
N SER A 665 11.31 4.83 -27.83
CA SER A 665 11.58 5.69 -28.97
C SER A 665 11.39 7.19 -28.67
N ALA A 666 12.12 8.04 -29.39
CA ALA A 666 11.96 9.49 -29.35
C ALA A 666 12.44 10.16 -30.64
N LEU A 667 11.95 11.36 -30.93
CA LEU A 667 12.35 12.14 -32.10
C LEU A 667 13.34 13.24 -31.72
N THR A 668 14.38 13.39 -32.54
CA THR A 668 15.30 14.52 -32.55
C THR A 668 15.36 15.13 -33.95
N CYS A 669 15.79 16.38 -34.06
CA CYS A 669 15.95 17.05 -35.35
C CYS A 669 17.23 17.91 -35.35
N PRO A 670 18.05 17.90 -36.41
CA PRO A 670 19.27 18.72 -36.50
C PRO A 670 19.03 20.23 -36.33
N CYS A 671 17.80 20.73 -36.55
CA CYS A 671 17.49 22.14 -36.35
C CYS A 671 17.41 22.57 -34.88
N ARG A 672 17.32 21.62 -33.93
CA ARG A 672 17.30 21.86 -32.48
C ARG A 672 18.15 20.81 -31.76
N PRO A 673 19.49 20.90 -31.84
CA PRO A 673 20.37 20.00 -31.12
C PRO A 673 20.09 20.03 -29.61
N GLY A 674 20.13 18.87 -28.96
CA GLY A 674 19.82 18.73 -27.54
C GLY A 674 18.34 18.76 -27.16
N GLN A 675 17.41 18.91 -28.11
CA GLN A 675 15.97 18.73 -27.85
C GLN A 675 15.46 17.38 -28.35
N LEU A 676 14.80 16.66 -27.43
CA LEU A 676 14.16 15.37 -27.65
C LEU A 676 12.66 15.47 -27.36
N VAL A 677 11.83 14.81 -28.16
CA VAL A 677 10.37 14.66 -27.88
C VAL A 677 9.91 13.21 -28.00
N CYS A 678 8.92 12.84 -27.18
CA CYS A 678 8.19 11.59 -27.38
C CYS A 678 7.34 11.64 -28.67
N LEU A 679 6.94 10.49 -29.20
CA LEU A 679 6.16 10.39 -30.44
C LEU A 679 4.84 11.19 -30.42
N HIS A 680 4.17 11.31 -29.27
CA HIS A 680 2.93 12.08 -29.14
C HIS A 680 3.12 13.58 -29.44
N HIS A 681 4.31 14.12 -29.17
CA HIS A 681 4.66 15.53 -29.35
C HIS A 681 5.60 15.75 -30.55
N ALA A 682 5.63 14.81 -31.51
CA ALA A 682 6.41 14.91 -32.75
C ALA A 682 6.21 16.25 -33.48
N HIS A 683 4.97 16.74 -33.51
CA HIS A 683 4.57 17.98 -34.17
C HIS A 683 5.02 19.25 -33.43
N GLU A 684 5.46 19.15 -32.17
CA GLU A 684 5.89 20.30 -31.35
C GLU A 684 7.40 20.53 -31.34
N LEU A 685 8.19 19.59 -31.89
CA LEU A 685 9.65 19.70 -31.94
C LEU A 685 10.10 20.84 -32.84
N CYS A 686 9.61 20.85 -34.09
CA CYS A 686 9.99 21.82 -35.12
C CYS A 686 9.05 21.76 -36.33
N SER A 687 8.98 22.84 -37.09
CA SER A 687 8.24 22.93 -38.37
C SER A 687 8.97 22.29 -39.57
N CYS A 688 10.05 21.52 -39.33
CA CYS A 688 10.78 20.85 -40.39
C CYS A 688 9.97 19.68 -40.99
N PRO A 689 10.16 19.36 -42.29
CA PRO A 689 9.49 18.21 -42.90
C PRO A 689 9.93 16.89 -42.22
N PRO A 690 9.07 15.85 -42.19
CA PRO A 690 9.40 14.57 -41.56
C PRO A 690 10.66 13.88 -42.10
N SER A 691 11.12 14.24 -43.31
CA SER A 691 12.38 13.78 -43.89
C SER A 691 13.63 14.20 -43.10
N ASN A 692 13.53 15.24 -42.27
CA ASN A 692 14.62 15.80 -41.48
C ASN A 692 14.50 15.42 -39.98
N LEU A 693 13.53 14.58 -39.63
CA LEU A 693 13.37 14.05 -38.28
C LEU A 693 14.11 12.72 -38.15
N THR A 694 14.93 12.60 -37.10
CA THR A 694 15.55 11.33 -36.74
C THR A 694 14.70 10.67 -35.67
N LEU A 695 14.08 9.53 -36.00
CA LEU A 695 13.47 8.66 -35.00
C LEU A 695 14.56 7.82 -34.36
N ASN A 696 14.81 8.05 -33.08
CA ASN A 696 15.72 7.26 -32.25
C ASN A 696 14.91 6.14 -31.59
N TYR A 697 15.46 4.92 -31.50
CA TYR A 697 14.76 3.75 -30.97
C TYR A 697 15.70 2.81 -30.21
N ARG A 698 15.18 2.09 -29.20
CA ARG A 698 16.01 1.22 -28.37
C ARG A 698 16.23 -0.18 -28.95
N PHE A 699 15.17 -0.80 -29.48
CA PHE A 699 15.13 -2.19 -29.92
C PHE A 699 14.51 -2.31 -31.31
N THR A 700 15.16 -3.04 -32.20
CA THR A 700 14.58 -3.47 -33.47
C THR A 700 13.38 -4.36 -33.24
N MET A 701 12.46 -4.41 -34.21
CA MET A 701 11.38 -5.40 -34.20
C MET A 701 11.94 -6.84 -34.14
N ALA A 702 13.14 -7.09 -34.68
CA ALA A 702 13.80 -8.39 -34.62
C ALA A 702 14.35 -8.75 -33.22
N GLU A 703 14.56 -7.78 -32.32
CA GLU A 703 14.88 -8.00 -30.91
C GLU A 703 13.60 -8.07 -30.05
N LEU A 704 12.59 -7.24 -30.37
CA LEU A 704 11.31 -7.22 -29.66
C LEU A 704 10.47 -8.49 -29.88
N PHE A 705 10.44 -9.04 -31.10
CA PHE A 705 9.64 -10.23 -31.39
C PHE A 705 10.07 -11.46 -30.56
N PRO A 706 11.36 -11.86 -30.50
CA PRO A 706 11.79 -12.97 -29.65
C PRO A 706 11.50 -12.76 -28.16
N MET A 707 11.66 -11.52 -27.65
CA MET A 707 11.31 -11.20 -26.26
C MET A 707 9.80 -11.37 -26.02
N MET A 708 8.97 -10.85 -26.92
CA MET A 708 7.51 -11.01 -26.84
C MET A 708 7.09 -12.48 -26.99
N GLU A 709 7.77 -13.27 -27.83
CA GLU A 709 7.52 -14.70 -28.03
C GLU A 709 7.89 -15.52 -26.79
N ALA A 710 9.07 -15.32 -26.20
CA ALA A 710 9.48 -16.00 -24.96
C ALA A 710 8.51 -15.70 -23.80
N VAL A 711 8.09 -14.43 -23.68
CA VAL A 711 7.06 -13.98 -22.74
C VAL A 711 5.71 -14.66 -23.01
N THR A 712 5.28 -14.72 -24.28
CA THR A 712 4.02 -15.36 -24.69
C THR A 712 4.03 -16.86 -24.38
N VAL A 713 5.07 -17.59 -24.79
CA VAL A 713 5.24 -19.03 -24.55
C VAL A 713 5.22 -19.35 -23.06
N ARG A 714 5.80 -18.50 -22.19
CA ARG A 714 5.74 -18.68 -20.74
C ARG A 714 4.35 -18.43 -20.16
N ALA A 715 3.61 -17.43 -20.68
CA ALA A 715 2.22 -17.16 -20.27
C ALA A 715 1.25 -18.28 -20.69
N GLU A 716 1.35 -18.72 -21.95
CA GLU A 716 0.55 -19.80 -22.52
C GLU A 716 0.85 -21.13 -21.84
N SER A 717 2.14 -21.47 -21.63
CA SER A 717 2.53 -22.74 -20.99
C SER A 717 1.93 -22.97 -19.60
N TYR A 718 1.72 -21.92 -18.79
CA TYR A 718 1.02 -22.07 -17.51
C TYR A 718 -0.49 -22.15 -17.68
N THR A 719 -1.05 -21.41 -18.64
CA THR A 719 -2.49 -21.46 -18.95
C THR A 719 -2.89 -22.85 -19.44
N ASP A 720 -2.09 -23.43 -20.33
CA ASP A 720 -2.22 -24.81 -20.80
C ASP A 720 -2.05 -25.81 -19.65
N TRP A 721 -1.03 -25.65 -18.80
CA TRP A 721 -0.83 -26.50 -17.62
C TRP A 721 -2.01 -26.43 -16.63
N VAL A 722 -2.55 -25.24 -16.35
CA VAL A 722 -3.74 -25.07 -15.49
C VAL A 722 -4.96 -25.74 -16.12
N SER A 723 -5.16 -25.60 -17.43
CA SER A 723 -6.25 -26.29 -18.14
C SER A 723 -6.10 -27.80 -18.05
N HIS A 724 -4.91 -28.33 -18.36
CA HIS A 724 -4.60 -29.76 -18.36
C HIS A 724 -4.75 -30.37 -16.95
N VAL A 725 -4.24 -29.70 -15.91
CA VAL A 725 -4.41 -30.15 -14.52
C VAL A 725 -5.88 -30.12 -14.10
N SER A 726 -6.64 -29.09 -14.47
CA SER A 726 -8.08 -29.00 -14.17
C SER A 726 -8.87 -30.11 -14.88
N ASP A 727 -8.60 -30.33 -16.18
CA ASP A 727 -9.22 -31.39 -16.98
C ASP A 727 -8.96 -32.79 -16.39
N ILE A 728 -7.75 -33.05 -15.88
CA ILE A 728 -7.42 -34.33 -15.22
C ILE A 728 -8.13 -34.47 -13.86
N LEU A 729 -8.14 -33.42 -13.04
CA LEU A 729 -8.78 -33.46 -11.72
C LEU A 729 -10.31 -33.61 -11.82
N GLU A 730 -10.92 -33.08 -12.88
CA GLU A 730 -12.36 -33.23 -13.17
C GLU A 730 -12.70 -34.48 -14.01
N ALA A 731 -11.69 -35.23 -14.51
CA ALA A 731 -11.88 -36.36 -15.42
C ALA A 731 -12.72 -37.51 -14.83
N LYS A 732 -13.90 -37.75 -15.44
CA LYS A 732 -14.78 -38.87 -15.09
C LYS A 732 -14.49 -40.10 -15.93
N GLN A 733 -14.30 -41.23 -15.24
CA GLN A 733 -14.17 -42.61 -15.73
C GLN A 733 -13.26 -42.83 -16.97
N ASP A 734 -13.74 -42.55 -18.18
CA ASP A 734 -13.11 -42.99 -19.44
C ASP A 734 -12.00 -42.06 -19.96
N LYS A 735 -11.78 -40.89 -19.33
CA LYS A 735 -10.69 -39.94 -19.66
C LYS A 735 -9.58 -39.85 -18.60
N LYS A 736 -9.51 -40.80 -17.66
CA LYS A 736 -8.56 -40.71 -16.54
C LYS A 736 -7.11 -40.96 -16.96
N SER A 737 -6.29 -39.91 -16.85
CA SER A 737 -4.84 -39.92 -17.06
C SER A 737 -4.09 -40.91 -16.15
N GLY A 738 -2.88 -41.29 -16.56
CA GLY A 738 -2.02 -42.19 -15.79
C GLY A 738 -1.40 -41.51 -14.55
N LEU A 739 -0.97 -42.32 -13.58
CA LEU A 739 -0.22 -41.81 -12.41
C LEU A 739 1.11 -41.15 -12.84
N GLU A 740 1.72 -41.63 -13.92
CA GLU A 740 2.93 -41.08 -14.50
C GLU A 740 2.73 -39.67 -15.09
N GLU A 741 1.53 -39.36 -15.59
CA GLU A 741 1.18 -38.05 -16.14
C GLU A 741 0.99 -37.01 -15.03
N LEU A 742 0.32 -37.40 -13.93
CA LEU A 742 0.22 -36.57 -12.71
C LEU A 742 1.60 -36.19 -12.15
N ARG A 743 2.55 -37.13 -12.14
CA ARG A 743 3.93 -36.87 -11.73
C ARG A 743 4.63 -35.88 -12.66
N SER A 744 4.48 -36.07 -13.97
CA SER A 744 5.06 -35.17 -14.98
C SER A 744 4.57 -33.73 -14.81
N LEU A 745 3.29 -33.53 -14.45
CA LEU A 745 2.72 -32.19 -14.24
C LEU A 745 3.20 -31.55 -12.92
N VAL A 746 3.50 -32.32 -11.88
CA VAL A 746 4.16 -31.81 -10.66
C VAL A 746 5.62 -31.45 -10.93
N GLU A 747 6.35 -32.32 -11.64
CA GLU A 747 7.75 -32.07 -12.03
C GLU A 747 7.87 -30.85 -12.95
N GLU A 748 6.97 -30.70 -13.93
CA GLU A 748 6.90 -29.52 -14.79
C GLU A 748 6.70 -28.23 -13.99
N ALA A 749 5.79 -28.23 -13.01
CA ALA A 749 5.55 -27.08 -12.15
C ALA A 749 6.76 -26.72 -11.28
N GLU A 750 7.54 -27.72 -10.84
CA GLU A 750 8.76 -27.52 -10.07
C GLU A 750 9.92 -27.02 -10.94
N VAL A 751 10.10 -27.58 -12.14
CA VAL A 751 11.13 -27.16 -13.11
C VAL A 751 10.87 -25.76 -13.66
N LYS A 752 9.62 -25.43 -14.00
CA LYS A 752 9.24 -24.10 -14.53
C LYS A 752 9.02 -23.04 -13.44
N GLN A 753 9.10 -23.45 -12.16
CA GLN A 753 8.84 -22.63 -10.98
C GLN A 753 7.47 -21.93 -11.03
N PHE A 754 6.43 -22.72 -11.27
CA PHE A 754 5.05 -22.21 -11.25
C PHE A 754 4.62 -21.81 -9.82
N PRO A 755 3.78 -20.76 -9.69
CA PRO A 755 3.41 -20.23 -8.38
C PRO A 755 2.65 -21.28 -7.54
N PRO A 756 2.81 -21.26 -6.20
CA PRO A 756 2.14 -22.20 -5.30
C PRO A 756 0.62 -21.94 -5.25
N SER A 757 -0.11 -22.54 -6.17
CA SER A 757 -1.56 -22.44 -6.26
C SER A 757 -2.29 -23.54 -5.48
N ASP A 758 -3.56 -23.29 -5.15
CA ASP A 758 -4.45 -24.32 -4.60
C ASP A 758 -4.53 -25.55 -5.52
N LEU A 759 -4.49 -25.33 -6.84
CA LEU A 759 -4.48 -26.38 -7.85
C LEU A 759 -3.21 -27.23 -7.78
N LEU A 760 -2.02 -26.62 -7.65
CA LEU A 760 -0.75 -27.34 -7.47
C LEU A 760 -0.72 -28.12 -6.14
N ARG A 761 -1.28 -27.53 -5.07
CA ARG A 761 -1.44 -28.21 -3.77
C ARG A 761 -2.35 -29.43 -3.87
N GLN A 762 -3.52 -29.28 -4.49
CA GLN A 762 -4.45 -30.39 -4.74
C GLN A 762 -3.81 -31.47 -5.61
N LEU A 763 -3.14 -31.09 -6.70
CA LEU A 763 -2.40 -32.01 -7.57
C LEU A 763 -1.37 -32.83 -6.79
N ARG A 764 -0.53 -32.18 -5.97
CA ARG A 764 0.46 -32.86 -5.11
C ARG A 764 -0.20 -33.84 -4.13
N THR A 765 -1.27 -33.44 -3.44
CA THR A 765 -2.01 -34.33 -2.52
C THR A 765 -2.62 -35.53 -3.24
N VAL A 766 -3.28 -35.30 -4.37
CA VAL A 766 -3.90 -36.34 -5.22
C VAL A 766 -2.85 -37.33 -5.73
N THR A 767 -1.70 -36.83 -6.20
CA THR A 767 -0.58 -37.68 -6.66
C THR A 767 -0.05 -38.55 -5.52
N LEU A 768 0.24 -37.97 -4.36
CA LEU A 768 0.71 -38.70 -3.17
C LEU A 768 -0.28 -39.77 -2.70
N ASP A 769 -1.58 -39.48 -2.73
CA ASP A 769 -2.60 -40.44 -2.30
C ASP A 769 -2.81 -41.55 -3.35
N ALA A 770 -2.70 -41.23 -4.64
CA ALA A 770 -2.71 -42.21 -5.72
C ALA A 770 -1.46 -43.13 -5.67
N GLU A 771 -0.28 -42.60 -5.33
CA GLU A 771 0.93 -43.38 -5.11
C GLU A 771 0.79 -44.36 -3.93
N LYS A 772 0.28 -43.89 -2.79
CA LYS A 772 -0.02 -44.76 -1.63
C LYS A 772 -1.00 -45.86 -2.02
N CYS A 773 -2.08 -45.51 -2.71
CA CYS A 773 -3.08 -46.47 -3.17
C CYS A 773 -2.49 -47.49 -4.16
N ALA A 774 -1.64 -47.06 -5.11
CA ALA A 774 -0.95 -47.94 -6.03
C ALA A 774 0.02 -48.89 -5.31
N GLY A 775 0.77 -48.39 -4.31
CA GLY A 775 1.66 -49.19 -3.47
C GLY A 775 0.92 -50.25 -2.66
N VAL A 776 -0.16 -49.89 -1.97
CA VAL A 776 -1.03 -50.84 -1.24
C VAL A 776 -1.66 -51.85 -2.20
N ALA A 777 -2.18 -51.41 -3.35
CA ALA A 777 -2.74 -52.29 -4.37
C ALA A 777 -1.71 -53.29 -4.91
N GLN A 778 -0.45 -52.86 -5.10
CA GLN A 778 0.63 -53.72 -5.52
C GLN A 778 1.01 -54.73 -4.43
N GLN A 779 1.04 -54.35 -3.14
CA GLN A 779 1.28 -55.29 -2.03
C GLN A 779 0.18 -56.37 -1.95
N LEU A 780 -1.10 -55.98 -2.03
CA LEU A 780 -2.24 -56.90 -2.05
C LEU A 780 -2.17 -57.88 -3.23
N LEU A 781 -1.70 -57.43 -4.40
CA LEU A 781 -1.50 -58.31 -5.56
C LEU A 781 -0.25 -59.20 -5.46
N ILE A 782 0.80 -58.77 -4.74
CA ILE A 782 2.03 -59.55 -4.50
C ILE A 782 1.85 -60.61 -3.41
N GLY A 783 0.89 -60.46 -2.49
CA GLY A 783 0.52 -61.49 -1.50
C GLY A 783 0.33 -62.89 -2.12
N LYS A 784 -0.20 -62.93 -3.36
CA LYS A 784 -0.33 -64.10 -4.23
C LYS A 784 0.97 -64.90 -4.47
N ARG A 785 2.17 -64.35 -4.20
CA ARG A 785 3.47 -65.00 -4.46
C ARG A 785 4.19 -65.54 -3.22
N GLN A 786 4.01 -64.97 -2.03
CA GLN A 786 4.76 -65.42 -0.83
C GLN A 786 4.09 -66.58 -0.08
N THR A 787 2.78 -66.76 -0.18
CA THR A 787 2.04 -67.81 0.54
C THR A 787 2.32 -69.25 0.07
N ARG A 788 3.03 -69.44 -1.05
CA ARG A 788 3.42 -70.79 -1.54
C ARG A 788 4.60 -71.44 -0.81
N TYR A 789 5.33 -70.75 0.08
CA TYR A 789 6.60 -71.27 0.64
C TYR A 789 6.69 -71.39 2.17
N ARG A 790 5.57 -71.34 2.90
CA ARG A 790 5.55 -71.61 4.35
C ARG A 790 4.49 -72.63 4.76
N SER A 791 4.84 -73.90 4.62
CA SER A 791 4.20 -74.98 5.39
C SER A 791 4.57 -74.88 6.87
N GLY A 792 3.56 -74.85 7.75
CA GLY A 792 3.73 -75.00 9.21
C GLY A 792 3.56 -73.71 10.02
N GLY A 793 2.34 -73.45 10.55
CA GLY A 793 2.07 -72.30 11.41
C GLY A 793 0.59 -72.00 11.68
N ARG A 794 -0.19 -73.01 12.07
CA ARG A 794 -1.67 -73.00 11.98
C ARG A 794 -2.46 -72.14 13.00
N LYS A 795 -1.87 -71.10 13.60
CA LYS A 795 -2.51 -70.29 14.69
C LYS A 795 -2.38 -68.76 14.62
N SER A 796 -1.66 -68.18 13.66
CA SER A 796 -1.40 -66.72 13.63
C SER A 796 -1.76 -66.01 12.32
N GLN A 797 -2.36 -66.70 11.34
CA GLN A 797 -2.64 -66.12 10.02
C GLN A 797 -3.97 -65.35 9.92
N SER A 798 -4.92 -65.54 10.86
CA SER A 798 -6.28 -64.98 10.75
C SER A 798 -6.42 -63.50 11.14
N GLN A 799 -5.39 -62.85 11.69
CA GLN A 799 -5.45 -61.46 12.14
C GLN A 799 -5.02 -60.41 11.11
N ASN A 800 -4.39 -60.81 10.00
CA ASN A 800 -3.84 -59.89 8.98
C ASN A 800 -4.48 -60.05 7.59
N LEU A 801 -5.64 -60.72 7.48
CA LEU A 801 -6.37 -60.88 6.23
C LEU A 801 -7.41 -59.76 6.06
N LEU A 802 -7.35 -59.06 4.94
CA LEU A 802 -8.32 -58.01 4.60
C LEU A 802 -9.74 -58.60 4.54
N THR A 803 -10.74 -57.88 5.05
CA THR A 803 -12.15 -58.29 4.93
C THR A 803 -12.71 -57.94 3.55
N VAL A 804 -13.82 -58.58 3.19
CA VAL A 804 -14.51 -58.32 1.91
C VAL A 804 -15.03 -56.88 1.82
N GLU A 805 -15.50 -56.29 2.92
CA GLU A 805 -16.01 -54.91 2.89
C GLU A 805 -14.87 -53.88 2.85
N GLU A 806 -13.72 -54.15 3.47
CA GLU A 806 -12.50 -53.36 3.28
C GLU A 806 -12.00 -53.44 1.83
N LEU A 807 -11.99 -54.62 1.21
CA LEU A 807 -11.66 -54.78 -0.21
C LEU A 807 -12.63 -53.99 -1.10
N ARG A 808 -13.94 -54.06 -0.84
CA ARG A 808 -14.97 -53.25 -1.55
C ARG A 808 -14.75 -51.76 -1.35
N SER A 809 -14.44 -51.32 -0.13
CA SER A 809 -14.13 -49.92 0.18
C SER A 809 -12.90 -49.44 -0.59
N PHE A 810 -11.81 -50.22 -0.58
CA PHE A 810 -10.58 -49.89 -1.27
C PHE A 810 -10.73 -49.89 -2.79
N VAL A 811 -11.48 -50.83 -3.37
CA VAL A 811 -11.80 -50.82 -4.82
C VAL A 811 -12.65 -49.60 -5.19
N ARG A 812 -13.61 -49.19 -4.35
CA ARG A 812 -14.37 -47.93 -4.56
C ARG A 812 -13.45 -46.71 -4.49
N GLN A 813 -12.55 -46.64 -3.50
CA GLN A 813 -11.58 -45.56 -3.38
C GLN A 813 -10.66 -45.45 -4.61
N LEU A 814 -10.12 -46.59 -5.09
CA LEU A 814 -9.31 -46.65 -6.32
C LEU A 814 -10.05 -46.14 -7.57
N HIS A 815 -11.35 -46.41 -7.71
CA HIS A 815 -12.14 -45.92 -8.85
C HIS A 815 -12.57 -44.45 -8.71
N ASN A 816 -12.56 -43.90 -7.48
CA ASN A 816 -12.88 -42.51 -7.21
C ASN A 816 -11.68 -41.56 -7.39
N LEU A 817 -10.44 -42.04 -7.31
CA LEU A 817 -9.24 -41.25 -7.64
C LEU A 817 -9.30 -40.72 -9.09
N PRO A 818 -8.85 -39.49 -9.38
CA PRO A 818 -8.95 -38.90 -10.72
C PRO A 818 -8.04 -39.56 -11.77
N CYS A 819 -7.00 -40.31 -11.36
CA CYS A 819 -6.12 -41.04 -12.26
C CYS A 819 -6.44 -42.54 -12.39
N SER A 820 -5.97 -43.15 -13.48
CA SER A 820 -6.02 -44.59 -13.71
C SER A 820 -4.82 -45.31 -13.07
N ILE A 821 -5.10 -46.26 -12.18
CA ILE A 821 -4.09 -47.10 -11.51
C ILE A 821 -4.11 -48.49 -12.16
N ARG A 822 -2.95 -48.92 -12.70
CA ARG A 822 -2.79 -50.19 -13.45
C ARG A 822 -3.27 -51.44 -12.68
N GLN A 823 -3.21 -51.38 -11.35
CA GLN A 823 -3.62 -52.45 -10.42
C GLN A 823 -5.13 -52.50 -10.15
N ALA A 824 -5.89 -51.44 -10.44
CA ALA A 824 -7.31 -51.34 -10.09
C ALA A 824 -8.21 -52.37 -10.80
N PRO A 825 -8.05 -52.67 -12.11
CA PRO A 825 -8.78 -53.76 -12.76
C PRO A 825 -8.51 -55.13 -12.14
N LEU A 826 -7.25 -55.43 -11.79
CA LEU A 826 -6.85 -56.70 -11.19
C LEU A 826 -7.43 -56.92 -9.78
N LEU A 827 -7.71 -55.84 -9.05
CA LEU A 827 -8.40 -55.88 -7.76
C LEU A 827 -9.93 -55.97 -7.93
N LYS A 828 -10.49 -55.35 -8.99
CA LYS A 828 -11.89 -55.55 -9.37
C LYS A 828 -12.16 -57.01 -9.74
N ASP A 829 -11.29 -57.64 -10.53
CA ASP A 829 -11.37 -59.07 -10.87
C ASP A 829 -11.17 -60.00 -9.66
N LEU A 830 -10.47 -59.54 -8.61
CA LEU A 830 -10.42 -60.24 -7.33
C LEU A 830 -11.76 -60.11 -6.59
N LEU A 831 -12.32 -58.90 -6.53
CA LEU A 831 -13.59 -58.64 -5.89
C LEU A 831 -14.75 -59.42 -6.54
N THR A 832 -14.86 -59.42 -7.87
CA THR A 832 -15.89 -60.19 -8.59
C THR A 832 -15.83 -61.68 -8.21
N ARG A 833 -14.64 -62.28 -8.18
CA ARG A 833 -14.47 -63.70 -7.79
C ARG A 833 -14.78 -63.97 -6.32
N VAL A 834 -14.61 -62.99 -5.44
CA VAL A 834 -15.06 -63.07 -4.03
C VAL A 834 -16.58 -62.99 -3.94
N ASP A 835 -17.21 -62.10 -4.71
CA ASP A 835 -18.67 -61.95 -4.75
C ASP A 835 -19.35 -63.19 -5.35
N ASP A 836 -18.83 -63.76 -6.44
CA ASP A 836 -19.25 -65.03 -7.03
C ASP A 836 -19.17 -66.18 -6.01
N PHE A 837 -18.09 -66.23 -5.24
CA PHE A 837 -17.91 -67.20 -4.15
C PHE A 837 -18.95 -67.01 -3.04
N GLN A 838 -19.21 -65.77 -2.62
CA GLN A 838 -20.23 -65.48 -1.59
C GLN A 838 -21.64 -65.86 -2.05
N GLN A 839 -22.00 -65.56 -3.30
CA GLN A 839 -23.30 -65.91 -3.88
C GLN A 839 -23.47 -67.43 -3.97
N SER A 840 -22.46 -68.13 -4.52
CA SER A 840 -22.45 -69.59 -4.66
C SER A 840 -22.45 -70.30 -3.29
N SER A 841 -21.72 -69.75 -2.31
CA SER A 841 -21.74 -70.22 -0.91
C SER A 841 -23.13 -70.08 -0.30
N LYS A 842 -23.77 -68.91 -0.43
CA LYS A 842 -25.11 -68.67 0.10
C LYS A 842 -26.14 -69.64 -0.49
N GLN A 843 -26.03 -69.93 -1.79
CA GLN A 843 -26.89 -70.91 -2.46
C GLN A 843 -26.72 -72.32 -1.88
N LEU A 844 -25.49 -72.83 -1.78
CA LEU A 844 -25.22 -74.17 -1.23
C LEU A 844 -25.55 -74.30 0.27
N LEU A 845 -25.39 -73.22 1.05
CA LEU A 845 -25.78 -73.21 2.47
C LEU A 845 -27.32 -73.20 2.66
N SER A 846 -28.06 -72.72 1.66
CA SER A 846 -29.54 -72.72 1.67
C SER A 846 -30.20 -74.00 1.17
N ASP A 847 -29.43 -74.90 0.55
CA ASP A 847 -29.90 -76.22 0.12
C ASP A 847 -30.13 -77.15 1.33
N GLU A 848 -31.19 -77.96 1.29
CA GLU A 848 -31.47 -78.98 2.32
C GLU A 848 -30.54 -80.20 2.21
N ALA A 849 -30.07 -80.50 0.99
CA ALA A 849 -29.27 -81.69 0.67
C ALA A 849 -28.14 -81.40 -0.35
N PRO A 850 -27.23 -80.43 -0.07
CA PRO A 850 -26.15 -80.07 -0.98
C PRO A 850 -25.17 -81.23 -1.21
N SER A 851 -24.69 -81.38 -2.44
CA SER A 851 -23.69 -82.41 -2.78
C SER A 851 -22.35 -82.16 -2.07
N PRO A 852 -21.75 -83.18 -1.42
CA PRO A 852 -20.40 -83.08 -0.86
C PRO A 852 -19.33 -82.68 -1.89
N ALA A 853 -19.49 -83.07 -3.15
CA ALA A 853 -18.57 -82.71 -4.23
C ALA A 853 -18.66 -81.22 -4.59
N ALA A 854 -19.87 -80.64 -4.59
CA ALA A 854 -20.07 -79.22 -4.85
C ALA A 854 -19.51 -78.35 -3.70
N LEU A 855 -19.74 -78.76 -2.45
CA LEU A 855 -19.18 -78.10 -1.27
C LEU A 855 -17.65 -78.19 -1.22
N GLN A 856 -17.06 -79.34 -1.57
CA GLN A 856 -15.60 -79.48 -1.67
C GLN A 856 -15.03 -78.61 -2.79
N GLY A 857 -15.61 -78.62 -4.00
CA GLY A 857 -15.14 -77.79 -5.10
C GLY A 857 -15.19 -76.29 -4.79
N LEU A 858 -16.20 -75.83 -4.06
CA LEU A 858 -16.29 -74.43 -3.62
C LEU A 858 -15.25 -74.10 -2.53
N LEU A 859 -14.95 -75.02 -1.62
CA LEU A 859 -13.82 -74.87 -0.68
C LEU A 859 -12.47 -74.83 -1.42
N ASP A 860 -12.29 -75.59 -2.49
CA ASP A 860 -11.06 -75.57 -3.29
C ASP A 860 -10.87 -74.23 -4.03
N VAL A 861 -11.96 -73.62 -4.52
CA VAL A 861 -11.95 -72.23 -5.06
C VAL A 861 -11.49 -71.22 -4.01
N SER A 862 -11.88 -71.39 -2.74
CA SER A 862 -11.48 -70.47 -1.67
C SER A 862 -9.97 -70.42 -1.40
N LEU A 863 -9.22 -71.48 -1.74
CA LEU A 863 -7.76 -71.50 -1.64
C LEU A 863 -7.08 -70.48 -2.58
N GLY A 864 -7.79 -69.98 -3.59
CA GLY A 864 -7.33 -68.93 -4.50
C GLY A 864 -7.72 -67.50 -4.08
N LEU A 865 -8.39 -67.32 -2.93
CA LEU A 865 -8.91 -66.05 -2.44
C LEU A 865 -8.22 -65.64 -1.12
N ASP A 866 -7.25 -64.73 -1.21
CA ASP A 866 -6.42 -64.25 -0.09
C ASP A 866 -7.14 -63.15 0.73
N VAL A 867 -8.36 -63.45 1.19
CA VAL A 867 -9.32 -62.52 1.82
C VAL A 867 -10.02 -63.24 2.98
N ALA A 868 -10.39 -62.53 4.04
CA ALA A 868 -11.13 -63.12 5.16
C ALA A 868 -12.57 -63.51 4.75
N LEU A 869 -12.80 -64.82 4.56
CA LEU A 869 -14.07 -65.40 4.15
C LEU A 869 -14.80 -66.08 5.33
N PRO A 870 -15.74 -65.41 6.02
CA PRO A 870 -16.44 -65.97 7.17
C PRO A 870 -17.28 -67.21 6.83
N GLN A 871 -17.68 -67.38 5.56
CA GLN A 871 -18.45 -68.53 5.09
C GLN A 871 -17.68 -69.86 5.19
N LEU A 872 -16.35 -69.85 5.32
CA LEU A 872 -15.52 -71.07 5.31
C LEU A 872 -15.74 -72.00 6.51
N ALA A 873 -16.11 -71.47 7.67
CA ALA A 873 -16.48 -72.30 8.82
C ALA A 873 -17.79 -73.05 8.54
N LEU A 874 -18.84 -72.30 8.18
CA LEU A 874 -20.17 -72.81 7.84
C LEU A 874 -20.14 -73.82 6.68
N LEU A 875 -19.33 -73.58 5.65
CA LEU A 875 -19.17 -74.51 4.52
C LEU A 875 -18.49 -75.83 4.91
N ARG A 876 -17.55 -75.81 5.86
CA ARG A 876 -16.92 -77.04 6.39
C ARG A 876 -17.90 -77.84 7.25
N GLU A 877 -18.63 -77.16 8.13
CA GLU A 877 -19.70 -77.77 8.92
C GLU A 877 -20.77 -78.40 8.02
N ARG A 878 -21.26 -77.68 7.00
CA ARG A 878 -22.20 -78.23 6.02
C ARG A 878 -21.62 -79.37 5.17
N LEU A 879 -20.31 -79.39 4.88
CA LEU A 879 -19.67 -80.50 4.17
C LEU A 879 -19.63 -81.77 5.03
N GLU A 880 -19.36 -81.64 6.32
CA GLU A 880 -19.40 -82.78 7.26
C GLU A 880 -20.83 -83.32 7.41
N GLN A 881 -21.82 -82.44 7.56
CA GLN A 881 -23.24 -82.81 7.53
C GLN A 881 -23.66 -83.50 6.22
N ALA A 882 -23.26 -82.97 5.06
CA ALA A 882 -23.60 -83.54 3.76
C ALA A 882 -22.97 -84.93 3.57
N ARG A 883 -21.70 -85.11 3.96
CA ARG A 883 -21.01 -86.42 3.93
C ARG A 883 -21.70 -87.45 4.81
N TRP A 884 -22.12 -87.06 6.01
CA TRP A 884 -22.86 -87.94 6.91
C TRP A 884 -24.24 -88.30 6.34
N LEU A 885 -25.00 -87.31 5.84
CA LEU A 885 -26.31 -87.53 5.23
C LEU A 885 -26.23 -88.47 4.02
N ASP A 886 -25.22 -88.36 3.17
CA ASP A 886 -25.01 -89.28 2.05
C ASP A 886 -24.58 -90.68 2.53
N GLY A 887 -23.77 -90.78 3.58
CA GLY A 887 -23.46 -92.07 4.22
C GLY A 887 -24.70 -92.76 4.81
N VAL A 888 -25.62 -92.01 5.43
CA VAL A 888 -26.91 -92.51 5.93
C VAL A 888 -27.81 -92.96 4.77
N LYS A 889 -27.85 -92.22 3.66
CA LYS A 889 -28.58 -92.64 2.45
C LYS A 889 -27.99 -93.91 1.84
N GLU A 890 -26.67 -94.02 1.71
CA GLU A 890 -26.01 -95.20 1.13
C GLU A 890 -26.24 -96.45 1.99
N ALA A 891 -26.12 -96.32 3.32
CA ALA A 891 -26.41 -97.41 4.26
C ALA A 891 -27.89 -97.83 4.19
N SER A 892 -28.82 -96.87 4.12
CA SER A 892 -30.26 -97.14 3.98
C SER A 892 -30.63 -97.77 2.62
N GLY A 893 -29.88 -97.44 1.56
CA GLY A 893 -30.06 -97.99 0.21
C GLY A 893 -29.55 -99.42 0.04
N ARG A 894 -28.84 -99.98 1.03
CA ARG A 894 -28.33 -101.36 1.04
C ARG A 894 -28.87 -102.12 2.25
N PRO A 895 -30.06 -102.75 2.15
CA PRO A 895 -30.74 -103.39 3.29
C PRO A 895 -29.87 -104.44 4.02
N HIS A 896 -29.01 -105.14 3.30
CA HIS A 896 -28.12 -106.17 3.87
C HIS A 896 -26.95 -105.62 4.70
N SER A 897 -26.67 -104.32 4.67
CA SER A 897 -25.57 -103.70 5.44
C SER A 897 -26.02 -102.86 6.64
N LEU A 898 -27.33 -102.65 6.81
CA LEU A 898 -27.90 -101.81 7.87
C LEU A 898 -28.14 -102.62 9.16
N CYS A 899 -27.08 -103.16 9.76
CA CYS A 899 -27.15 -103.84 11.06
C CYS A 899 -27.22 -102.83 12.24
N LEU A 900 -27.64 -103.31 13.42
CA LEU A 900 -27.74 -102.51 14.65
C LEU A 900 -26.45 -101.73 14.97
N ASP A 901 -25.29 -102.38 14.87
CA ASP A 901 -23.99 -101.72 15.10
C ASP A 901 -23.69 -100.62 14.07
N THR A 902 -24.17 -100.78 12.83
CA THR A 902 -24.03 -99.73 11.81
C THR A 902 -24.99 -98.57 12.06
N MET A 903 -26.21 -98.83 12.52
CA MET A 903 -27.14 -97.77 12.96
C MET A 903 -26.57 -96.99 14.15
N ARG A 904 -26.11 -97.69 15.20
CA ARG A 904 -25.48 -97.07 16.39
C ARG A 904 -24.29 -96.19 16.00
N ARG A 905 -23.35 -96.73 15.22
CA ARG A 905 -22.19 -95.99 14.69
C ARG A 905 -22.57 -94.76 13.86
N LEU A 906 -23.62 -94.83 13.05
CA LEU A 906 -24.10 -93.68 12.28
C LEU A 906 -24.73 -92.62 13.19
N ILE A 907 -25.45 -93.02 14.24
CA ILE A 907 -26.00 -92.11 15.25
C ILE A 907 -24.86 -91.43 16.03
N ASP A 908 -23.86 -92.19 16.50
CA ASP A 908 -22.68 -91.64 17.20
C ASP A 908 -21.94 -90.60 16.36
N GLN A 909 -21.78 -90.87 15.05
CA GLN A 909 -21.20 -89.91 14.10
C GLN A 909 -22.09 -88.68 13.87
N GLY A 910 -23.42 -88.83 13.97
CA GLY A 910 -24.38 -87.74 13.82
C GLY A 910 -24.42 -86.80 15.03
N VAL A 911 -24.25 -87.32 16.25
CA VAL A 911 -24.22 -86.55 17.51
C VAL A 911 -23.05 -85.56 17.55
N GLY A 912 -21.96 -85.84 16.86
CA GLY A 912 -20.79 -84.95 16.76
C GLY A 912 -20.94 -83.78 15.77
N LEU A 913 -22.04 -83.70 15.01
CA LEU A 913 -22.25 -82.68 13.98
C LEU A 913 -22.95 -81.43 14.53
N ALA A 914 -22.71 -80.29 13.90
CA ALA A 914 -23.48 -79.07 14.17
C ALA A 914 -24.99 -79.30 13.87
N PRO A 915 -25.91 -78.71 14.66
CA PRO A 915 -27.35 -78.94 14.52
C PRO A 915 -27.89 -78.41 13.19
N HIS A 916 -28.70 -79.22 12.51
CA HIS A 916 -29.38 -78.83 11.27
C HIS A 916 -30.63 -79.68 11.04
N ALA A 917 -31.71 -79.06 10.54
CA ALA A 917 -33.01 -79.70 10.40
C ALA A 917 -33.03 -80.96 9.50
N SER A 918 -32.12 -81.10 8.54
CA SER A 918 -31.99 -82.34 7.74
C SER A 918 -31.21 -83.44 8.47
N VAL A 919 -30.22 -83.09 9.29
CA VAL A 919 -29.47 -84.02 10.15
C VAL A 919 -30.36 -84.53 11.28
N GLU A 920 -31.11 -83.65 11.94
CA GLU A 920 -32.07 -84.00 12.99
C GLU A 920 -33.18 -84.93 12.47
N ARG A 921 -33.78 -84.63 11.30
CA ARG A 921 -34.75 -85.53 10.64
C ARG A 921 -34.16 -86.91 10.34
N ALA A 922 -32.92 -86.98 9.87
CA ALA A 922 -32.24 -88.24 9.57
C ALA A 922 -31.84 -89.00 10.85
N MET A 923 -31.38 -88.32 11.89
CA MET A 923 -31.07 -88.92 13.20
C MET A 923 -32.33 -89.47 13.88
N ALA A 924 -33.42 -88.71 13.91
CA ALA A 924 -34.69 -89.17 14.48
C ALA A 924 -35.20 -90.43 13.77
N ARG A 925 -35.09 -90.49 12.43
CA ARG A 925 -35.46 -91.67 11.65
C ARG A 925 -34.53 -92.86 11.88
N LEU A 926 -33.23 -92.63 12.06
CA LEU A 926 -32.28 -93.69 12.43
C LEU A 926 -32.53 -94.22 13.84
N GLN A 927 -32.88 -93.35 14.79
CA GLN A 927 -33.24 -93.73 16.17
C GLN A 927 -34.55 -94.53 16.19
N GLU A 928 -35.58 -94.09 15.46
CA GLU A 928 -36.84 -94.84 15.29
C GLU A 928 -36.58 -96.23 14.70
N LEU A 929 -35.80 -96.31 13.61
CA LEU A 929 -35.40 -97.59 13.00
C LEU A 929 -34.60 -98.47 13.97
N LEU A 930 -33.67 -97.90 14.74
CA LEU A 930 -32.90 -98.63 15.75
C LEU A 930 -33.82 -99.20 16.83
N THR A 931 -34.69 -98.39 17.43
CA THR A 931 -35.63 -98.85 18.47
C THR A 931 -36.61 -99.90 17.95
N MET A 932 -37.10 -99.76 16.71
CA MET A 932 -37.92 -100.79 16.07
C MET A 932 -37.13 -102.09 15.87
N SER A 933 -35.90 -102.02 15.36
CA SER A 933 -35.04 -103.18 15.12
C SER A 933 -34.62 -103.89 16.41
N GLU A 934 -34.27 -103.15 17.47
CA GLU A 934 -33.98 -103.71 18.80
C GLU A 934 -35.22 -104.39 19.40
N HIS A 935 -36.43 -103.82 19.24
CA HIS A 935 -37.66 -104.48 19.67
C HIS A 935 -37.98 -105.76 18.88
N TRP A 936 -37.68 -105.79 17.57
CA TRP A 936 -37.81 -107.00 16.76
C TRP A 936 -36.79 -108.07 17.13
N GLU A 937 -35.54 -107.69 17.43
CA GLU A 937 -34.50 -108.61 17.92
C GLU A 937 -34.87 -109.19 19.29
N GLU A 938 -35.28 -108.34 20.23
CA GLU A 938 -35.73 -108.77 21.55
C GLU A 938 -36.94 -109.73 21.45
N ARG A 939 -37.91 -109.43 20.57
CA ARG A 939 -39.05 -110.29 20.31
C ARG A 939 -38.66 -111.61 19.64
N ALA A 940 -37.65 -111.61 18.76
CA ALA A 940 -37.12 -112.82 18.15
C ALA A 940 -36.39 -113.70 19.19
N CYS A 941 -35.57 -113.11 20.06
CA CYS A 941 -34.92 -113.82 21.17
C CYS A 941 -35.94 -114.47 22.11
N ARG A 942 -36.98 -113.72 22.55
CA ARG A 942 -38.07 -114.29 23.37
C ARG A 942 -38.87 -115.41 22.68
N LEU A 943 -38.85 -115.49 21.35
CA LEU A 943 -39.47 -116.56 20.55
C LEU A 943 -38.51 -117.73 20.25
N MET A 944 -37.21 -117.58 20.50
CA MET A 944 -36.20 -118.65 20.41
C MET A 944 -35.87 -119.27 21.78
N GLU A 945 -36.19 -118.57 22.87
CA GLU A 945 -36.09 -119.07 24.26
C GLU A 945 -37.35 -119.84 24.73
N ALA A 946 -38.40 -119.89 23.92
CA ALA A 946 -39.70 -120.53 24.20
C ALA A 946 -39.94 -121.76 23.32
#